data_AF-A0AA96FHZ9-F1
#
_entry.id   AF-A0AA96FHZ9-F1
#
_cell.length_a   1.000
_cell.length_b   1.000
_cell.length_c   1.000
_cell.angle_alpha   90.00
_cell.angle_beta   90.00
_cell.angle_gamma   90.00
#
_symmetry.space_group_name_H-M   'P 1'
#
loop_
_entity.id
_entity.type
_entity.pdbx_description
1 polymer ?
#
loop_
_entity_poly.entity_id
_entity_poly.type
_entity_poly.pdbx_seq_one_letter_code
_entity_poly.pdbx_strand_id
1 'polypeptide(L)'
;MADQERRAQARSGISRRAVIAALGAVPLVEGLRVATGTGLARAAADTSLPDPVAHWAFDEGTGTTAADASGHGRNLTLTGSAGWGDGKVGAHSLDVTAGGFAGMAGPVVDTSAAFSVSAWVRLTTVTGYQTFVSVDGSAVSAFYLQLRDDTGAFSFTRLPYDSTDANASAAVAGASFAPVAGTWYHLTGVHDPADGVVRLYVNGVLEGETAYTTGWKGTGATAVGRGLWAGSQVDQVHGLIDDVYVFDSALTGAQAAALAGVPVQDTEPLLAVDAGHPGPAVSPELGGIFFEDINHSGEGGLYAELVNNRSFMAASTPLHWSAVGGGAIAIDKSEPLNSALTQSLKLTVGAAGDGVANEGFWGIPVKPSTTYRASLYAKADGATGPLTVAITGTDGTVHASGTVRRLTGRWTKYELRLRTSAKAPMTADAKLTLTTASSSGTVWFSQVSLFPPTYKNRKNGLRVDLMEKLAALEPKFLRFPGGNYLEGNVIADRFDWKKTIGPVEQRPGHYNSAWGYWSTDGLGLPEYLRMTEDLGCMPLLCVYAGYSLGGDHVTGDALKPFVQDALDEIEYITGPVTSTWGAKRAADGHPEPYELKYVEIGNEDWFDRSGSYEQRYAAFYDAIKARYPHLKLIATTPVSSRPYDLIDEHYYQSPSAFQHGAHKYDQRDRTSPKVFVGEWASQEGRPTPDLNAALGDASWLTGLIRNSDQVLMESYAPLFSNVNNNAWATNLIAYDALTSYNSPSYYAQQILRTQRGDVVLPTTVRALPGLNVVTTRDRRSGRIHVAVVNTGGTARATRVTVAGAGRIASTGRATVLAGPSPTATNTLDAPNAVAPVTGRATRLGTAFERTFPPYSVTVLELHPA
;
A
#
# COMPACT_ATOMS: atom_id res chain seq x y z
N MET A 1 25.05 -31.61 0.31
CA MET A 1 24.46 -31.10 1.56
C MET A 1 23.08 -30.43 1.31
N ALA A 2 22.24 -31.03 0.47
CA ALA A 2 20.86 -30.56 0.21
C ALA A 2 19.86 -31.75 0.12
N ASP A 3 20.31 -32.94 0.54
CA ASP A 3 19.58 -34.20 0.41
C ASP A 3 19.41 -34.93 1.77
N GLN A 4 19.89 -34.29 2.86
CA GLN A 4 19.73 -34.77 4.24
C GLN A 4 18.58 -34.06 5.00
N GLU A 5 18.11 -32.91 4.52
CA GLU A 5 16.96 -32.21 5.13
C GLU A 5 15.60 -32.67 4.60
N ARG A 6 15.55 -33.34 3.43
CA ARG A 6 14.29 -33.92 2.91
C ARG A 6 13.88 -35.23 3.57
N ARG A 7 14.74 -35.86 4.39
CA ARG A 7 14.47 -37.17 5.02
C ARG A 7 14.05 -37.10 6.49
N ALA A 8 13.94 -35.91 7.09
CA ALA A 8 13.52 -35.75 8.49
C ALA A 8 12.00 -35.53 8.70
N GLN A 9 11.21 -35.28 7.64
CA GLN A 9 9.76 -35.03 7.73
C GLN A 9 8.86 -36.26 7.55
N ALA A 10 9.41 -37.48 7.49
CA ALA A 10 8.66 -38.69 7.12
C ALA A 10 8.33 -39.64 8.30
N ARG A 11 8.40 -39.21 9.57
CA ARG A 11 8.06 -40.07 10.72
C ARG A 11 7.40 -39.34 11.89
N SER A 12 6.09 -39.15 11.82
CA SER A 12 5.20 -39.36 12.96
C SER A 12 3.75 -39.36 12.47
N GLY A 13 3.26 -40.56 12.16
CA GLY A 13 1.84 -40.76 11.91
C GLY A 13 1.07 -40.60 13.22
N ILE A 14 0.22 -39.58 13.29
CA ILE A 14 -0.92 -39.56 14.20
C ILE A 14 -2.19 -39.27 13.38
N SER A 15 -3.14 -40.17 13.56
CA SER A 15 -4.41 -40.34 12.85
C SER A 15 -5.33 -39.11 12.85
N ARG A 16 -5.98 -38.87 11.69
CA ARG A 16 -7.00 -37.86 11.37
C ARG A 16 -8.34 -37.93 12.16
N ARG A 17 -8.36 -38.48 13.37
CA ARG A 17 -9.56 -38.56 14.22
C ARG A 17 -9.24 -38.41 15.70
N ALA A 18 -8.89 -37.20 16.15
CA ALA A 18 -8.97 -36.77 17.56
C ALA A 18 -8.72 -35.24 17.74
N VAL A 19 -9.27 -34.39 16.86
CA VAL A 19 -9.22 -32.93 17.01
C VAL A 19 -10.64 -32.37 16.96
N ILE A 20 -11.46 -32.76 17.96
CA ILE A 20 -12.70 -32.06 18.31
C ILE A 20 -12.83 -32.22 19.82
N ALA A 21 -12.57 -31.13 20.55
CA ALA A 21 -12.83 -30.85 21.97
C ALA A 21 -11.58 -30.27 22.64
N ALA A 22 -11.78 -29.11 23.29
CA ALA A 22 -10.79 -28.31 24.03
C ALA A 22 -9.91 -27.37 23.20
N LEU A 23 -10.53 -26.33 22.64
CA LEU A 23 -10.06 -24.94 22.72
C LEU A 23 -11.27 -24.08 22.35
N GLY A 24 -11.78 -23.34 23.34
CA GLY A 24 -13.08 -22.69 23.30
C GLY A 24 -13.19 -21.65 22.19
N ALA A 25 -14.26 -21.75 21.41
CA ALA A 25 -14.83 -20.62 20.72
C ALA A 25 -15.17 -19.55 21.75
N VAL A 26 -14.38 -18.48 21.82
CA VAL A 26 -14.80 -17.25 22.48
C VAL A 26 -15.70 -16.51 21.47
N PRO A 27 -17.00 -16.34 21.74
CA PRO A 27 -17.86 -15.58 20.85
C PRO A 27 -17.42 -14.12 20.89
N LEU A 28 -16.99 -13.59 19.74
CA LEU A 28 -16.61 -12.20 19.52
C LEU A 28 -17.87 -11.30 19.41
N VAL A 29 -18.82 -11.50 20.33
CA VAL A 29 -20.06 -10.74 20.47
C VAL A 29 -20.33 -10.48 21.96
N GLU A 30 -19.35 -9.94 22.68
CA GLU A 30 -19.59 -9.22 23.94
C GLU A 30 -18.33 -8.43 24.32
N GLY A 31 -18.19 -7.24 23.73
CA GLY A 31 -17.06 -6.35 23.97
C GLY A 31 -17.36 -4.88 23.66
N LEU A 32 -18.64 -4.48 23.70
CA LEU A 32 -19.07 -3.08 23.73
C LEU A 32 -19.72 -2.77 25.08
N ARG A 33 -19.13 -3.26 26.18
CA ARG A 33 -19.46 -2.75 27.51
C ARG A 33 -18.60 -1.52 27.76
N VAL A 34 -19.21 -0.38 27.49
CA VAL A 34 -18.72 0.91 27.99
C VAL A 34 -18.80 0.88 29.50
N ALA A 35 -17.68 1.18 30.16
CA ALA A 35 -17.65 1.48 31.58
C ALA A 35 -18.70 2.56 31.88
N THR A 36 -19.67 2.21 32.71
CA THR A 36 -20.70 3.10 33.22
C THR A 36 -20.07 4.09 34.19
N GLY A 37 -19.98 5.36 33.77
CA GLY A 37 -19.70 6.48 34.65
C GLY A 37 -20.67 7.61 34.34
N THR A 38 -21.79 7.66 35.06
CA THR A 38 -22.57 8.88 35.27
C THR A 38 -21.66 9.93 35.90
N GLY A 39 -21.71 11.18 35.40
CA GLY A 39 -20.99 12.36 35.87
C GLY A 39 -20.20 12.20 37.17
N LEU A 40 -18.93 11.80 37.04
CA LEU A 40 -17.93 12.07 38.05
C LEU A 40 -17.30 13.41 37.66
N ALA A 41 -17.39 14.40 38.54
CA ALA A 41 -16.41 15.47 38.54
C ALA A 41 -15.04 14.80 38.49
N ARG A 42 -14.31 15.01 37.39
CA ARG A 42 -12.96 14.47 37.21
C ARG A 42 -12.15 14.97 38.42
N ALA A 43 -11.58 14.06 39.21
CA ALA A 43 -10.68 14.46 40.28
C ALA A 43 -9.64 15.41 39.67
N ALA A 44 -9.37 16.54 40.34
CA ALA A 44 -8.40 17.50 39.85
C ALA A 44 -7.08 16.76 39.60
N ALA A 45 -6.54 16.90 38.39
CA ALA A 45 -5.28 16.25 38.06
C ALA A 45 -4.18 16.82 38.97
N ASP A 46 -3.33 15.96 39.53
CA ASP A 46 -2.22 16.39 40.37
C ASP A 46 -1.18 17.11 39.52
N THR A 47 -1.00 18.39 39.77
CA THR A 47 -0.03 19.26 39.08
C THR A 47 1.21 19.51 39.93
N SER A 48 1.32 18.90 41.13
CA SER A 48 2.51 19.05 41.96
C SER A 48 3.69 18.31 41.34
N LEU A 49 4.80 19.03 41.15
CA LEU A 49 6.02 18.45 40.60
C LEU A 49 6.77 17.71 41.71
N PRO A 50 7.33 16.52 41.43
CA PRO A 50 8.27 15.87 42.35
C PRO A 50 9.56 16.70 42.45
N ASP A 51 10.34 16.49 43.51
CA ASP A 51 11.64 17.16 43.66
C ASP A 51 12.58 16.71 42.52
N PRO A 52 13.17 17.64 41.75
CA PRO A 52 14.09 17.27 40.67
C PRO A 52 15.42 16.79 41.25
N VAL A 53 16.02 15.80 40.59
CA VAL A 53 17.40 15.38 40.89
C VAL A 53 18.43 16.39 40.34
N ALA A 54 18.07 17.19 39.33
CA ALA A 54 18.87 18.33 38.92
C ALA A 54 17.98 19.41 38.30
N HIS A 55 18.33 20.67 38.51
CA HIS A 55 17.68 21.81 37.87
C HIS A 55 18.74 22.85 37.47
N TRP A 56 18.85 23.14 36.18
CA TRP A 56 19.76 24.15 35.65
C TRP A 56 18.95 25.26 34.98
N ALA A 57 18.79 26.37 35.70
CA ALA A 57 18.06 27.55 35.22
C ALA A 57 18.86 28.37 34.19
N PHE A 58 20.19 28.19 34.12
CA PHE A 58 21.08 28.94 33.23
C PHE A 58 21.02 30.48 33.36
N ASP A 59 20.73 30.97 34.57
CA ASP A 59 20.54 32.39 34.88
C ASP A 59 21.83 33.12 35.32
N GLU A 60 23.00 32.47 35.31
CA GLU A 60 24.24 33.07 35.84
C GLU A 60 24.79 34.22 34.99
N GLY A 61 24.57 34.18 33.66
CA GLY A 61 24.93 35.25 32.72
C GLY A 61 26.43 35.51 32.50
N THR A 62 27.31 34.91 33.32
CA THR A 62 28.77 35.05 33.24
C THR A 62 29.50 33.79 33.73
N GLY A 63 30.78 33.66 33.37
CA GLY A 63 31.60 32.51 33.76
C GLY A 63 31.27 31.24 32.97
N THR A 64 31.72 30.09 33.46
CA THR A 64 31.60 28.79 32.78
C THR A 64 30.88 27.73 33.62
N THR A 65 30.18 28.13 34.68
CA THR A 65 29.47 27.21 35.57
C THR A 65 27.99 27.52 35.53
N ALA A 66 27.17 26.51 35.22
CA ALA A 66 25.74 26.54 35.45
C ALA A 66 25.45 25.79 36.76
N ALA A 67 24.90 26.49 37.74
CA ALA A 67 24.66 25.95 39.06
C ALA A 67 23.41 25.06 39.08
N ASP A 68 23.48 24.00 39.89
CA ASP A 68 22.33 23.14 40.16
C ASP A 68 21.43 23.77 41.24
N ALA A 69 20.28 24.27 40.82
CA ALA A 69 19.26 24.88 41.66
C ALA A 69 18.45 23.86 42.46
N SER A 70 18.58 22.55 42.21
CA SER A 70 17.86 21.52 42.98
C SER A 70 18.46 21.27 44.37
N GLY A 71 19.65 21.82 44.65
CA GLY A 71 20.35 21.65 45.92
C GLY A 71 21.17 20.36 46.04
N HIS A 72 21.33 19.60 44.94
CA HIS A 72 22.12 18.36 44.93
C HIS A 72 23.57 18.56 44.48
N GLY A 73 23.96 19.79 44.12
CA GLY A 73 25.34 20.16 43.79
C GLY A 73 25.82 19.61 42.45
N ARG A 74 24.90 19.28 41.54
CA ARG A 74 25.18 18.70 40.21
C ARG A 74 25.48 19.78 39.17
N ASN A 75 26.41 20.70 39.46
CA ASN A 75 26.72 21.83 38.57
C ASN A 75 27.27 21.36 37.22
N LEU A 76 26.90 22.05 36.14
CA LEU A 76 27.46 21.83 34.80
C LEU A 76 28.61 22.80 34.51
N THR A 77 29.56 22.37 33.70
CA THR A 77 30.64 23.21 33.16
C THR A 77 30.43 23.45 31.68
N LEU A 78 30.36 24.72 31.28
CA LEU A 78 30.31 25.15 29.88
C LEU A 78 31.66 24.87 29.22
N THR A 79 31.62 24.25 28.04
CA THR A 79 32.78 23.78 27.28
C THR A 79 32.69 24.25 25.82
N GLY A 80 33.84 24.52 25.20
CA GLY A 80 33.90 24.98 23.81
C GLY A 80 33.44 26.43 23.66
N SER A 81 32.56 26.69 22.70
CA SER A 81 32.01 28.03 22.44
C SER A 81 30.73 28.33 23.22
N ALA A 82 30.34 27.46 24.16
CA ALA A 82 29.14 27.64 24.97
C ALA A 82 29.24 28.93 25.81
N GLY A 83 28.17 29.71 25.83
CA GLY A 83 28.07 30.98 26.53
C GLY A 83 26.67 31.22 27.09
N TRP A 84 26.34 32.51 27.27
CA TRP A 84 25.07 32.95 27.86
C TRP A 84 24.27 33.76 26.85
N GLY A 85 22.99 33.40 26.67
CA GLY A 85 22.05 34.04 25.75
C GLY A 85 20.85 34.65 26.48
N ASP A 86 19.85 35.09 25.70
CA ASP A 86 18.59 35.61 26.23
C ASP A 86 17.68 34.48 26.74
N GLY A 87 17.29 34.55 28.02
CA GLY A 87 16.45 33.56 28.69
C GLY A 87 15.00 33.47 28.20
N LYS A 88 14.40 32.29 28.35
CA LYS A 88 12.96 32.03 28.26
C LYS A 88 12.28 32.16 29.61
N VAL A 89 12.93 31.61 30.64
CA VAL A 89 12.59 31.70 32.05
C VAL A 89 13.79 32.35 32.71
N GLY A 90 13.57 33.44 33.46
CA GLY A 90 14.70 34.23 33.97
C GLY A 90 15.31 35.16 32.91
N ALA A 91 16.54 35.60 33.15
CA ALA A 91 17.23 36.60 32.35
C ALA A 91 18.17 35.98 31.31
N HIS A 92 18.72 34.79 31.57
CA HIS A 92 19.73 34.17 30.73
C HIS A 92 19.37 32.74 30.34
N SER A 93 20.09 32.22 29.35
CA SER A 93 20.02 30.82 28.91
C SER A 93 21.42 30.31 28.56
N LEU A 94 21.56 29.00 28.36
CA LEU A 94 22.74 28.44 27.68
C LEU A 94 22.68 28.80 26.19
N ASP A 95 23.70 29.49 25.68
CA ASP A 95 23.89 29.75 24.25
C ASP A 95 24.94 28.78 23.68
N VAL A 96 24.50 27.92 22.76
CA VAL A 96 25.35 26.98 22.01
C VAL A 96 25.26 27.22 20.51
N THR A 97 24.78 28.40 20.08
CA THR A 97 24.60 28.75 18.66
C THR A 97 25.90 28.57 17.85
N ALA A 98 27.04 28.96 18.43
CA ALA A 98 28.36 28.81 17.84
C ALA A 98 29.05 27.46 18.13
N GLY A 99 28.31 26.48 18.66
CA GLY A 99 28.79 25.18 19.14
C GLY A 99 29.20 25.19 20.62
N GLY A 100 29.57 24.02 21.14
CA GLY A 100 29.85 23.81 22.57
C GLY A 100 28.68 23.19 23.30
N PHE A 101 28.86 22.91 24.59
CA PHE A 101 27.85 22.28 25.44
C PHE A 101 28.12 22.58 26.91
N ALA A 102 27.16 22.30 27.80
CA ALA A 102 27.36 22.26 29.24
C ALA A 102 27.31 20.80 29.73
N GLY A 103 28.22 20.38 30.60
CA GLY A 103 28.26 18.98 31.05
C GLY A 103 28.84 18.74 32.43
N MET A 104 28.57 17.56 32.98
CA MET A 104 29.16 17.03 34.22
C MET A 104 29.67 15.60 34.02
N ALA A 105 30.65 15.20 34.84
CA ALA A 105 31.13 13.83 34.86
C ALA A 105 30.07 12.90 35.50
N GLY A 106 29.83 11.76 34.85
CA GLY A 106 28.89 10.74 35.33
C GLY A 106 27.41 11.06 35.07
N PRO A 107 26.53 10.08 35.34
CA PRO A 107 25.12 10.18 35.04
C PRO A 107 24.36 10.99 36.11
N VAL A 108 23.49 11.90 35.67
CA VAL A 108 22.60 12.68 36.54
C VAL A 108 21.47 11.81 37.13
N VAL A 109 21.06 10.77 36.40
CA VAL A 109 19.92 9.90 36.73
C VAL A 109 20.20 8.44 36.33
N ASP A 110 19.57 7.48 37.02
CA ASP A 110 19.63 6.08 36.61
C ASP A 110 18.70 5.83 35.42
N THR A 111 19.26 5.82 34.21
CA THR A 111 18.48 5.67 32.98
C THR A 111 17.91 4.26 32.77
N SER A 112 18.17 3.30 33.65
CA SER A 112 17.51 1.99 33.62
C SER A 112 16.17 1.96 34.37
N ALA A 113 15.93 2.95 35.23
CA ALA A 113 14.69 3.13 35.98
C ALA A 113 13.78 4.19 35.33
N ALA A 114 12.64 4.50 35.96
CA ALA A 114 11.79 5.60 35.53
C ALA A 114 12.55 6.94 35.65
N PHE A 115 12.42 7.80 34.65
CA PHE A 115 12.99 9.15 34.72
C PHE A 115 12.28 10.09 33.74
N SER A 116 12.41 11.39 33.99
CA SER A 116 11.94 12.45 33.10
C SER A 116 12.99 13.53 32.94
N VAL A 117 13.05 14.12 31.74
CA VAL A 117 13.97 15.21 31.41
C VAL A 117 13.23 16.27 30.64
N SER A 118 13.44 17.54 30.96
CA SER A 118 12.82 18.66 30.25
C SER A 118 13.80 19.79 29.96
N ALA A 119 13.47 20.57 28.94
CA ALA A 119 14.23 21.75 28.55
C ALA A 119 13.33 22.72 27.76
N TRP A 120 13.52 24.03 27.93
CA TRP A 120 13.14 25.00 26.93
C TRP A 120 14.21 25.08 25.85
N VAL A 121 13.81 25.09 24.58
CA VAL A 121 14.73 25.16 23.45
C VAL A 121 14.27 26.19 22.43
N ARG A 122 15.22 26.94 21.86
CA ARG A 122 14.99 27.86 20.74
C ARG A 122 16.09 27.70 19.70
N LEU A 123 15.76 27.04 18.60
CA LEU A 123 16.74 26.67 17.58
C LEU A 123 16.91 27.77 16.54
N THR A 124 18.15 27.99 16.11
CA THR A 124 18.47 28.84 14.95
C THR A 124 18.32 28.11 13.63
N THR A 125 18.57 26.79 13.62
CA THR A 125 18.35 25.89 12.50
C THR A 125 17.50 24.70 12.93
N VAL A 126 16.57 24.29 12.08
CA VAL A 126 15.64 23.16 12.33
C VAL A 126 15.95 21.96 11.43
N THR A 127 17.22 21.79 11.09
CA THR A 127 17.76 20.72 10.26
C THR A 127 18.89 20.01 11.01
N GLY A 128 19.20 18.76 10.64
CA GLY A 128 20.21 17.96 11.31
C GLY A 128 19.73 17.38 12.64
N TYR A 129 20.45 16.37 13.12
CA TYR A 129 20.28 15.86 14.48
C TYR A 129 20.86 16.88 15.47
N GLN A 130 20.10 17.22 16.51
CA GLN A 130 20.52 18.13 17.57
C GLN A 130 19.98 17.64 18.92
N THR A 131 20.85 17.30 19.87
CA THR A 131 20.48 16.70 21.15
C THR A 131 20.59 17.71 22.29
N PHE A 132 19.45 18.03 22.90
CA PHE A 132 19.34 19.04 23.95
C PHE A 132 19.81 18.54 25.29
N VAL A 133 19.47 17.31 25.65
CA VAL A 133 19.93 16.67 26.89
C VAL A 133 20.20 15.19 26.63
N SER A 134 21.31 14.69 27.17
CA SER A 134 21.69 13.28 27.11
C SER A 134 22.42 12.82 28.38
N VAL A 135 22.40 11.51 28.60
CA VAL A 135 23.33 10.80 29.49
C VAL A 135 24.04 9.75 28.66
N ASP A 136 25.37 9.74 28.70
CA ASP A 136 26.19 8.91 27.82
C ASP A 136 26.34 7.46 28.30
N GLY A 137 26.49 6.54 27.35
CA GLY A 137 27.14 5.26 27.54
C GLY A 137 28.60 5.31 27.09
N SER A 138 29.10 4.18 26.60
CA SER A 138 30.43 4.05 26.00
C SER A 138 30.42 4.27 24.48
N ALA A 139 29.36 3.83 23.79
CA ALA A 139 29.22 3.94 22.35
C ALA A 139 28.15 4.96 21.93
N VAL A 140 27.04 5.02 22.66
CA VAL A 140 25.88 5.86 22.35
C VAL A 140 25.34 6.53 23.62
N SER A 141 24.58 7.63 23.50
CA SER A 141 23.83 8.13 24.65
C SER A 141 22.66 7.19 25.01
N ALA A 142 22.40 7.04 26.30
CA ALA A 142 21.31 6.22 26.84
C ALA A 142 19.93 6.79 26.50
N PHE A 143 19.82 8.09 26.31
CA PHE A 143 18.65 8.74 25.72
C PHE A 143 19.07 10.00 24.98
N TYR A 144 18.17 10.47 24.13
CA TYR A 144 18.30 11.73 23.42
C TYR A 144 16.97 12.49 23.48
N LEU A 145 16.94 13.62 24.19
CA LEU A 145 15.90 14.62 24.01
C LEU A 145 16.36 15.52 22.87
N GLN A 146 15.82 15.34 21.66
CA GLN A 146 16.50 15.81 20.44
C GLN A 146 15.54 16.27 19.33
N LEU A 147 16.04 17.12 18.43
CA LEU A 147 15.56 17.24 17.05
C LEU A 147 16.20 16.13 16.21
N ARG A 148 15.40 15.46 15.37
CA ARG A 148 15.89 14.44 14.44
C ARG A 148 15.95 14.96 13.02
N ASP A 149 17.02 14.62 12.30
CA ASP A 149 17.14 14.97 10.88
C ASP A 149 16.20 14.14 10.00
N ASP A 150 16.01 12.85 10.31
CA ASP A 150 15.22 11.93 9.50
C ASP A 150 13.72 12.21 9.54
N THR A 151 13.21 12.80 10.62
CA THR A 151 11.80 13.21 10.75
C THR A 151 11.58 14.71 10.66
N GLY A 152 12.63 15.52 10.83
CA GLY A 152 12.51 16.99 10.94
C GLY A 152 11.72 17.45 12.17
N ALA A 153 11.53 16.59 13.17
CA ALA A 153 10.67 16.83 14.33
C ALA A 153 11.39 16.54 15.66
N PHE A 154 10.86 17.11 16.75
CA PHE A 154 11.34 16.77 18.09
C PHE A 154 11.03 15.32 18.44
N SER A 155 11.90 14.70 19.24
CA SER A 155 11.76 13.33 19.71
C SER A 155 12.38 13.13 21.10
N PHE A 156 11.85 12.15 21.81
CA PHE A 156 12.57 11.48 22.89
C PHE A 156 12.94 10.07 22.43
N THR A 157 14.23 9.84 22.21
CA THR A 157 14.75 8.59 21.63
C THR A 157 15.45 7.75 22.69
N ARG A 158 15.14 6.45 22.72
CA ARG A 158 15.75 5.45 23.59
C ARG A 158 16.26 4.26 22.78
N LEU A 159 17.50 3.86 23.03
CA LEU A 159 18.10 2.67 22.42
C LEU A 159 18.03 1.48 23.39
N PRO A 160 17.86 0.24 22.92
CA PRO A 160 17.73 -0.92 23.80
C PRO A 160 19.03 -1.32 24.51
N TYR A 161 20.20 -0.93 24.00
CA TYR A 161 21.51 -1.19 24.60
C TYR A 161 22.59 -0.23 24.05
N ASP A 162 23.78 -0.24 24.68
CA ASP A 162 24.90 0.68 24.38
C ASP A 162 25.70 0.27 23.13
N SER A 163 25.12 0.46 21.95
CA SER A 163 25.77 0.23 20.66
C SER A 163 25.05 0.97 19.53
N THR A 164 25.74 1.23 18.42
CA THR A 164 25.17 1.94 17.27
C THR A 164 24.21 1.08 16.43
N ASP A 165 24.37 -0.24 16.43
CA ASP A 165 23.43 -1.16 15.76
C ASP A 165 22.05 -1.21 16.44
N ALA A 166 21.98 -0.83 17.72
CA ALA A 166 20.74 -0.73 18.49
C ALA A 166 19.73 0.26 17.88
N ASN A 167 20.19 1.16 16.98
CA ASN A 167 19.34 2.11 16.26
C ASN A 167 18.22 1.45 15.45
N ALA A 168 18.47 0.24 14.92
CA ALA A 168 17.48 -0.51 14.16
C ALA A 168 16.24 -0.88 14.99
N SER A 169 16.32 -0.78 16.31
CA SER A 169 15.23 -1.03 17.25
C SER A 169 15.05 0.12 18.24
N ALA A 170 15.37 1.34 17.82
CA ALA A 170 15.18 2.54 18.63
C ALA A 170 13.70 2.77 18.93
N ALA A 171 13.38 3.05 20.19
CA ALA A 171 12.09 3.59 20.59
C ALA A 171 12.12 5.11 20.42
N VAL A 172 11.40 5.61 19.41
CA VAL A 172 11.32 7.03 19.07
C VAL A 172 9.90 7.55 19.38
N ALA A 173 9.76 8.31 20.47
CA ALA A 173 8.55 9.09 20.74
C ALA A 173 8.72 10.47 20.08
N GLY A 174 8.22 10.61 18.84
CA GLY A 174 8.37 11.83 18.02
C GLY A 174 7.12 12.70 17.97
N ALA A 175 7.31 14.00 17.77
CA ALA A 175 6.22 14.94 17.49
C ALA A 175 5.71 14.81 16.06
N SER A 176 4.45 15.19 15.85
CA SER A 176 3.76 15.11 14.55
C SER A 176 4.03 16.29 13.62
N PHE A 177 4.82 17.28 14.07
CA PHE A 177 5.11 18.53 13.36
C PHE A 177 6.58 18.94 13.46
N ALA A 178 7.03 19.68 12.45
CA ALA A 178 8.35 20.31 12.45
C ALA A 178 8.35 21.61 13.27
N PRO A 179 9.40 21.91 14.06
CA PRO A 179 9.50 23.16 14.78
C PRO A 179 9.82 24.34 13.85
N VAL A 180 9.52 25.54 14.32
CA VAL A 180 9.83 26.80 13.63
C VAL A 180 11.09 27.40 14.25
N ALA A 181 12.08 27.73 13.41
CA ALA A 181 13.29 28.40 13.86
C ALA A 181 12.98 29.71 14.59
N GLY A 182 13.73 30.00 15.65
CA GLY A 182 13.55 31.19 16.49
C GLY A 182 12.35 31.15 17.43
N THR A 183 11.62 30.03 17.51
CA THR A 183 10.50 29.84 18.44
C THR A 183 10.92 29.01 19.66
N TRP A 184 10.47 29.40 20.85
CA TRP A 184 10.67 28.63 22.09
C TRP A 184 9.68 27.46 22.18
N TYR A 185 10.20 26.28 22.49
CA TYR A 185 9.43 25.08 22.78
C TYR A 185 9.84 24.49 24.12
N HIS A 186 8.89 24.09 24.94
CA HIS A 186 9.15 23.29 26.13
C HIS A 186 9.06 21.80 25.77
N LEU A 187 10.10 21.04 26.01
CA LEU A 187 10.14 19.61 25.70
C LEU A 187 10.22 18.82 27.00
N THR A 188 9.50 17.70 27.09
CA THR A 188 9.62 16.76 28.21
C THR A 188 9.65 15.33 27.70
N GLY A 189 10.79 14.66 27.85
CA GLY A 189 10.94 13.22 27.62
C GLY A 189 10.67 12.45 28.90
N VAL A 190 9.89 11.38 28.81
CA VAL A 190 9.53 10.52 29.95
C VAL A 190 9.82 9.06 29.59
N HIS A 191 10.62 8.37 30.41
CA HIS A 191 10.75 6.93 30.37
C HIS A 191 9.96 6.32 31.52
N ASP A 192 8.95 5.51 31.17
CA ASP A 192 8.02 4.90 32.12
C ASP A 192 8.05 3.37 31.97
N PRO A 193 8.92 2.66 32.69
CA PRO A 193 8.99 1.20 32.64
C PRO A 193 7.78 0.51 33.28
N ALA A 194 6.97 1.21 34.10
CA ALA A 194 5.76 0.63 34.69
C ALA A 194 4.66 0.47 33.64
N ASP A 195 4.49 1.48 32.78
CA ASP A 195 3.61 1.42 31.61
C ASP A 195 4.27 0.76 30.39
N GLY A 196 5.59 0.54 30.44
CA GLY A 196 6.37 -0.06 29.35
C GLY A 196 6.48 0.85 28.12
N VAL A 197 6.58 2.17 28.33
CA VAL A 197 6.59 3.17 27.25
C VAL A 197 7.62 4.26 27.47
N VAL A 198 7.89 4.99 26.38
CA VAL A 198 8.57 6.29 26.40
C VAL A 198 7.65 7.33 25.76
N ARG A 199 7.67 8.55 26.28
CA ARG A 199 6.78 9.65 25.86
C ARG A 199 7.56 10.92 25.57
N LEU A 200 7.04 11.72 24.65
CA LEU A 200 7.45 13.10 24.42
C LEU A 200 6.23 14.00 24.61
N TYR A 201 6.39 15.02 25.44
CA TYR A 201 5.49 16.16 25.53
C TYR A 201 6.15 17.39 24.91
N VAL A 202 5.39 18.14 24.12
CA VAL A 202 5.80 19.45 23.58
C VAL A 202 4.80 20.49 24.06
N ASN A 203 5.29 21.53 24.73
CA ASN A 203 4.48 22.55 25.39
C ASN A 203 3.41 21.95 26.32
N GLY A 204 3.76 20.87 27.03
CA GLY A 204 2.86 20.16 27.94
C GLY A 204 1.86 19.21 27.28
N VAL A 205 1.77 19.18 25.94
CA VAL A 205 0.86 18.31 25.18
C VAL A 205 1.58 17.02 24.81
N LEU A 206 0.93 15.86 25.01
CA LEU A 206 1.48 14.56 24.59
C LEU A 206 1.54 14.48 23.06
N GLU A 207 2.74 14.42 22.51
CA GLU A 207 2.98 14.41 21.05
C GLU A 207 3.50 13.07 20.54
N GLY A 208 4.21 12.31 21.37
CA GLY A 208 4.72 10.99 21.01
C GLY A 208 4.61 10.01 22.17
N GLU A 209 4.26 8.76 21.88
CA GLU A 209 4.30 7.63 22.81
C GLU A 209 4.64 6.37 22.03
N THR A 210 5.62 5.60 22.50
CA THR A 210 5.97 4.32 21.89
C THR A 210 6.34 3.28 22.94
N ALA A 211 6.12 2.01 22.62
CA ALA A 211 6.43 0.90 23.51
C ALA A 211 7.95 0.76 23.69
N TYR A 212 8.37 0.59 24.94
CA TYR A 212 9.77 0.37 25.28
C TYR A 212 9.90 -0.25 26.68
N THR A 213 10.39 -1.48 26.73
CA THR A 213 10.52 -2.27 27.96
C THR A 213 11.96 -2.61 28.33
N THR A 214 12.92 -2.25 27.48
CA THR A 214 14.33 -2.64 27.59
C THR A 214 15.17 -1.46 28.09
N GLY A 215 15.22 -1.21 29.41
CA GLY A 215 16.06 -0.15 29.98
C GLY A 215 17.51 -0.58 30.20
N TRP A 216 18.46 0.33 29.96
CA TRP A 216 19.86 0.17 30.35
C TRP A 216 20.41 1.44 30.99
N LYS A 217 21.48 1.27 31.78
CA LYS A 217 22.08 2.32 32.59
C LYS A 217 23.25 2.97 31.85
N GLY A 218 23.08 4.22 31.43
CA GLY A 218 24.18 5.08 31.02
C GLY A 218 25.12 5.34 32.19
N THR A 219 26.41 5.19 31.96
CA THR A 219 27.46 5.34 32.98
C THR A 219 28.39 6.53 32.71
N GLY A 220 28.25 7.16 31.54
CA GLY A 220 29.05 8.28 31.06
C GLY A 220 28.52 9.63 31.54
N ALA A 221 29.03 10.69 30.90
CA ALA A 221 28.73 12.07 31.24
C ALA A 221 27.27 12.45 30.98
N THR A 222 26.77 13.39 31.77
CA THR A 222 25.53 14.12 31.44
C THR A 222 25.89 15.35 30.63
N ALA A 223 25.17 15.60 29.54
CA ALA A 223 25.41 16.73 28.67
C ALA A 223 24.11 17.47 28.31
N VAL A 224 24.23 18.79 28.19
CA VAL A 224 23.21 19.70 27.67
C VAL A 224 23.79 20.39 26.44
N GLY A 225 23.19 20.16 25.26
CA GLY A 225 23.61 20.72 23.97
C GLY A 225 24.36 19.77 23.03
N ARG A 226 24.50 18.48 23.35
CA ARG A 226 25.10 17.46 22.46
C ARG A 226 24.67 16.03 22.82
N GLY A 227 24.92 15.08 21.91
CA GLY A 227 24.79 13.63 22.13
C GLY A 227 26.13 12.88 22.04
N LEU A 228 26.07 11.54 22.12
CA LEU A 228 27.20 10.63 21.88
C LEU A 228 26.78 9.56 20.87
N TRP A 229 27.59 9.32 19.85
CA TRP A 229 27.39 8.27 18.84
C TRP A 229 28.72 7.71 18.36
N ALA A 230 28.80 6.38 18.22
CA ALA A 230 30.03 5.66 17.89
C ALA A 230 31.23 6.09 18.78
N GLY A 231 30.98 6.36 20.06
CA GLY A 231 31.97 6.82 21.03
C GLY A 231 32.46 8.27 20.84
N SER A 232 31.86 9.03 19.92
CA SER A 232 32.20 10.43 19.63
C SER A 232 31.06 11.37 19.97
N GLN A 233 31.38 12.61 20.35
CA GLN A 233 30.36 13.64 20.57
C GLN A 233 29.73 14.05 19.23
N VAL A 234 28.41 14.08 19.17
CA VAL A 234 27.62 14.39 17.96
C VAL A 234 26.42 15.28 18.31
N ASP A 235 25.57 15.58 17.33
CA ASP A 235 24.27 16.23 17.49
C ASP A 235 24.35 17.56 18.26
N GLN A 236 25.33 18.38 17.91
CA GLN A 236 25.53 19.68 18.54
C GLN A 236 24.32 20.57 18.27
N VAL A 237 23.80 21.20 19.32
CA VAL A 237 22.65 22.10 19.21
C VAL A 237 23.11 23.45 18.69
N HIS A 238 22.32 24.03 17.79
CA HIS A 238 22.51 25.39 17.28
C HIS A 238 21.37 26.28 17.75
N GLY A 239 21.50 26.82 18.97
CA GLY A 239 20.53 27.75 19.52
C GLY A 239 20.67 27.93 21.02
N LEU A 240 19.54 28.25 21.66
CA LEU A 240 19.44 28.50 23.09
C LEU A 240 18.74 27.34 23.80
N ILE A 241 19.26 26.95 24.96
CA ILE A 241 18.67 25.95 25.87
C ILE A 241 18.50 26.59 27.24
N ASP A 242 17.33 26.41 27.85
CA ASP A 242 16.99 27.06 29.10
C ASP A 242 16.20 26.13 30.04
N ASP A 243 16.27 26.41 31.34
CA ASP A 243 15.46 25.82 32.41
C ASP A 243 15.33 24.29 32.33
N VAL A 244 16.46 23.59 32.47
CA VAL A 244 16.56 22.14 32.30
C VAL A 244 16.29 21.42 33.63
N TYR A 245 15.29 20.54 33.65
CA TYR A 245 14.99 19.68 34.79
C TYR A 245 15.27 18.21 34.49
N VAL A 246 15.75 17.49 35.51
CA VAL A 246 15.84 16.03 35.51
C VAL A 246 15.15 15.48 36.75
N PHE A 247 14.29 14.48 36.57
CA PHE A 247 13.56 13.78 37.64
C PHE A 247 13.89 12.28 37.59
N ASP A 248 14.00 11.63 38.73
CA ASP A 248 14.14 10.17 38.88
C ASP A 248 12.78 9.44 38.94
N SER A 249 11.75 10.08 38.38
CA SER A 249 10.40 9.55 38.27
C SER A 249 9.81 9.85 36.89
N ALA A 250 8.82 9.07 36.49
CA ALA A 250 8.05 9.32 35.29
C ALA A 250 6.98 10.39 35.58
N LEU A 251 7.09 11.56 34.95
CA LEU A 251 6.10 12.62 35.08
C LEU A 251 4.78 12.24 34.39
N THR A 252 3.67 12.56 35.03
CA THR A 252 2.34 12.51 34.42
C THR A 252 2.15 13.64 33.42
N GLY A 253 1.16 13.52 32.53
CA GLY A 253 0.82 14.60 31.59
C GLY A 253 0.41 15.91 32.27
N ALA A 254 -0.23 15.84 33.44
CA ALA A 254 -0.60 17.04 34.21
C ALA A 254 0.64 17.74 34.81
N GLN A 255 1.62 16.97 35.25
CA GLN A 255 2.91 17.49 35.71
C GLN A 255 3.73 18.07 34.54
N ALA A 256 3.76 17.41 33.38
CA ALA A 256 4.40 17.95 32.19
C ALA A 256 3.75 19.27 31.72
N ALA A 257 2.42 19.38 31.82
CA ALA A 257 1.68 20.61 31.54
C ALA A 257 2.01 21.73 32.55
N ALA A 258 2.04 21.41 33.84
CA ALA A 258 2.42 22.34 34.90
C ALA A 258 3.85 22.87 34.69
N LEU A 259 4.79 21.98 34.36
CA LEU A 259 6.19 22.32 34.08
C LEU A 259 6.32 23.24 32.85
N ALA A 260 5.52 23.00 31.80
CA ALA A 260 5.48 23.86 30.63
C ALA A 260 4.74 25.21 30.86
N GLY A 261 4.11 25.42 32.02
CA GLY A 261 3.31 26.60 32.33
C GLY A 261 1.99 26.69 31.56
N VAL A 262 1.42 25.55 31.14
CA VAL A 262 0.16 25.49 30.38
C VAL A 262 -0.98 24.86 31.21
N PRO A 263 -2.25 25.29 31.02
CA PRO A 263 -3.36 24.67 31.73
C PRO A 263 -3.61 23.22 31.30
N VAL A 264 -3.82 22.32 32.25
CA VAL A 264 -4.03 20.88 32.00
C VAL A 264 -5.18 20.62 31.01
N GLN A 265 -6.29 21.39 31.06
CA GLN A 265 -7.41 21.17 30.14
C GLN A 265 -7.04 21.37 28.65
N ASP A 266 -6.02 22.17 28.38
CA ASP A 266 -5.55 22.48 27.02
C ASP A 266 -4.61 21.40 26.50
N THR A 267 -4.20 20.45 27.35
CA THR A 267 -3.33 19.31 27.01
C THR A 267 -4.07 17.98 27.00
N GLU A 268 -5.39 17.98 27.25
CA GLU A 268 -6.22 16.77 27.24
C GLU A 268 -6.54 16.26 25.81
N PRO A 269 -6.70 14.92 25.64
CA PRO A 269 -7.06 14.30 24.37
C PRO A 269 -8.33 14.88 23.76
N LEU A 270 -8.22 15.43 22.55
CA LEU A 270 -9.32 16.08 21.84
C LEU A 270 -9.25 15.80 20.34
N LEU A 271 -10.39 15.41 19.77
CA LEU A 271 -10.68 15.46 18.35
C LEU A 271 -11.81 16.47 18.14
N ALA A 272 -11.47 17.62 17.56
CA ALA A 272 -12.42 18.71 17.30
C ALA A 272 -12.65 18.88 15.81
N VAL A 273 -13.90 18.75 15.38
CA VAL A 273 -14.34 18.92 14.00
C VAL A 273 -15.02 20.27 13.86
N ASP A 274 -14.56 21.10 12.93
CA ASP A 274 -15.26 22.31 12.50
C ASP A 274 -16.16 21.99 11.30
N ALA A 275 -17.43 21.78 11.61
CA ALA A 275 -18.45 21.49 10.62
C ALA A 275 -19.16 22.78 10.12
N GLY A 276 -18.81 23.94 10.68
CA GLY A 276 -19.32 25.26 10.29
C GLY A 276 -18.50 25.89 9.15
N HIS A 277 -17.23 25.52 9.02
CA HIS A 277 -16.33 25.98 7.96
C HIS A 277 -15.76 24.81 7.15
N PRO A 278 -16.55 24.20 6.24
CA PRO A 278 -16.06 23.11 5.39
C PRO A 278 -14.84 23.53 4.57
N GLY A 279 -13.88 22.61 4.46
CA GLY A 279 -12.68 22.74 3.66
C GLY A 279 -12.90 22.36 2.19
N PRO A 280 -11.87 21.83 1.50
CA PRO A 280 -11.98 21.49 0.08
C PRO A 280 -12.98 20.37 -0.19
N ALA A 281 -13.53 20.35 -1.40
CA ALA A 281 -14.29 19.22 -1.90
C ALA A 281 -13.38 18.00 -2.02
N VAL A 282 -13.89 16.81 -1.67
CA VAL A 282 -13.20 15.56 -1.96
C VAL A 282 -13.29 15.31 -3.45
N SER A 283 -12.17 14.97 -4.09
CA SER A 283 -12.16 14.73 -5.53
C SER A 283 -13.15 13.58 -5.86
N PRO A 284 -14.07 13.78 -6.82
CA PRO A 284 -14.97 12.71 -7.25
C PRO A 284 -14.22 11.57 -7.95
N GLU A 285 -12.95 11.81 -8.34
CA GLU A 285 -12.07 10.88 -9.04
C GLU A 285 -11.04 10.24 -8.11
N LEU A 286 -11.02 10.57 -6.81
CA LEU A 286 -9.93 10.24 -5.91
C LEU A 286 -9.51 8.75 -5.95
N GLY A 287 -10.42 7.83 -5.61
CA GLY A 287 -10.06 6.42 -5.47
C GLY A 287 -10.21 5.63 -6.77
N GLY A 288 -9.10 5.23 -7.39
CA GLY A 288 -9.08 4.34 -8.55
C GLY A 288 -8.35 3.03 -8.29
N ILE A 289 -8.12 2.29 -9.38
CA ILE A 289 -7.32 1.07 -9.39
C ILE A 289 -6.27 1.14 -10.51
N PHE A 290 -5.13 0.52 -10.25
CA PHE A 290 -4.01 0.40 -11.17
C PHE A 290 -3.88 -1.04 -11.62
N PHE A 291 -3.72 -1.30 -12.91
CA PHE A 291 -3.50 -2.66 -13.40
C PHE A 291 -2.33 -2.71 -14.38
N GLU A 292 -1.42 -3.63 -14.09
CA GLU A 292 -0.42 -4.17 -15.00
C GLU A 292 -0.35 -5.69 -14.82
N ASP A 293 0.18 -6.42 -15.82
CA ASP A 293 0.38 -7.88 -15.71
C ASP A 293 1.67 -8.20 -14.93
N ILE A 294 1.54 -8.29 -13.61
CA ILE A 294 2.58 -8.60 -12.62
C ILE A 294 2.07 -9.72 -11.70
N ASN A 295 2.93 -10.61 -11.20
CA ASN A 295 2.55 -11.71 -10.29
C ASN A 295 1.41 -12.61 -10.86
N HIS A 296 1.34 -12.74 -12.18
CA HIS A 296 0.24 -13.40 -12.88
C HIS A 296 -1.13 -12.72 -12.70
N SER A 297 -1.18 -11.41 -12.47
CA SER A 297 -2.41 -10.62 -12.29
C SER A 297 -3.31 -10.65 -13.53
N GLY A 298 -2.73 -10.68 -14.73
CA GLY A 298 -3.42 -10.91 -16.00
C GLY A 298 -3.45 -12.40 -16.31
N GLU A 299 -2.39 -12.91 -16.95
CA GLU A 299 -2.24 -14.32 -17.32
C GLU A 299 -2.20 -15.24 -16.08
N GLY A 300 -3.24 -16.06 -15.90
CA GLY A 300 -3.40 -16.93 -14.74
C GLY A 300 -4.07 -16.28 -13.53
N GLY A 301 -4.54 -15.04 -13.67
CA GLY A 301 -5.21 -14.27 -12.64
C GLY A 301 -6.58 -13.75 -13.07
N LEU A 302 -6.66 -12.43 -13.28
CA LEU A 302 -7.89 -11.72 -13.64
C LEU A 302 -8.40 -12.16 -15.02
N TYR A 303 -7.51 -12.43 -15.97
CA TYR A 303 -7.89 -13.01 -17.25
C TYR A 303 -8.25 -14.49 -17.05
N ALA A 304 -9.48 -14.87 -17.39
CA ALA A 304 -10.04 -16.16 -16.96
C ALA A 304 -9.60 -17.38 -17.79
N GLU A 305 -8.63 -17.23 -18.68
CA GLU A 305 -8.04 -18.37 -19.40
C GLU A 305 -7.36 -19.33 -18.42
N LEU A 306 -7.68 -20.62 -18.53
CA LEU A 306 -7.12 -21.65 -17.65
C LEU A 306 -5.97 -22.42 -18.29
N VAL A 307 -5.75 -22.27 -19.61
CA VAL A 307 -4.67 -22.95 -20.34
C VAL A 307 -3.44 -22.05 -20.42
N ASN A 308 -2.37 -22.47 -19.75
CA ASN A 308 -1.09 -21.77 -19.81
C ASN A 308 -0.39 -22.06 -21.15
N ASN A 309 0.27 -21.06 -21.75
CA ASN A 309 0.94 -21.17 -23.04
C ASN A 309 0.01 -21.76 -24.13
N ARG A 310 -1.24 -21.29 -24.17
CA ARG A 310 -2.30 -21.80 -25.05
C ARG A 310 -2.01 -21.75 -26.56
N SER A 311 -1.20 -20.77 -26.97
CA SER A 311 -0.84 -20.52 -28.36
C SER A 311 0.54 -21.08 -28.73
N PHE A 312 1.25 -21.65 -27.74
CA PHE A 312 2.59 -22.21 -27.89
C PHE A 312 3.68 -21.18 -28.22
N MET A 313 3.41 -19.89 -28.09
CA MET A 313 4.36 -18.82 -28.46
C MET A 313 5.45 -18.57 -27.41
N ALA A 314 5.28 -19.04 -26.17
CA ALA A 314 6.18 -18.73 -25.06
C ALA A 314 7.58 -19.33 -25.16
N ALA A 315 7.76 -20.44 -25.87
CA ALA A 315 9.03 -21.15 -25.95
C ALA A 315 9.13 -21.99 -27.23
N SER A 316 10.36 -22.41 -27.58
CA SER A 316 10.61 -23.40 -28.63
C SER A 316 10.43 -24.85 -28.14
N THR A 317 10.09 -25.05 -26.87
CA THR A 317 9.74 -26.34 -26.26
C THR A 317 8.26 -26.33 -25.86
N PRO A 318 7.63 -27.49 -25.65
CA PRO A 318 6.25 -27.58 -25.14
C PRO A 318 6.10 -27.13 -23.67
N LEU A 319 6.49 -25.90 -23.34
CA LEU A 319 6.41 -25.34 -21.99
C LEU A 319 4.97 -25.39 -21.45
N HIS A 320 4.78 -25.94 -20.24
CA HIS A 320 3.48 -26.24 -19.59
C HIS A 320 2.66 -27.38 -20.23
N TRP A 321 3.20 -28.05 -21.24
CA TRP A 321 2.55 -29.15 -21.94
C TRP A 321 3.34 -30.45 -21.74
N SER A 322 2.62 -31.54 -21.49
CA SER A 322 3.19 -32.89 -21.33
C SER A 322 2.47 -33.89 -22.23
N ALA A 323 3.18 -34.96 -22.61
CA ALA A 323 2.56 -36.06 -23.33
C ALA A 323 1.63 -36.87 -22.39
N VAL A 324 0.54 -37.38 -22.93
CA VAL A 324 -0.32 -38.39 -22.31
C VAL A 324 -0.13 -39.68 -23.09
N GLY A 325 0.05 -40.81 -22.39
CA GLY A 325 0.35 -42.10 -23.02
C GLY A 325 1.81 -42.21 -23.45
N GLY A 326 2.05 -42.89 -24.57
CA GLY A 326 3.38 -43.11 -25.17
C GLY A 326 3.72 -42.17 -26.33
N GLY A 327 2.82 -41.25 -26.69
CA GLY A 327 3.01 -40.30 -27.78
C GLY A 327 4.13 -39.28 -27.51
N ALA A 328 4.70 -38.72 -28.58
CA ALA A 328 5.76 -37.72 -28.51
C ALA A 328 5.23 -36.32 -28.88
N ILE A 329 5.66 -35.29 -28.14
CA ILE A 329 5.27 -33.90 -28.41
C ILE A 329 6.46 -33.00 -28.75
N ALA A 330 6.25 -32.04 -29.64
CA ALA A 330 7.25 -31.05 -30.03
C ALA A 330 6.58 -29.75 -30.53
N ILE A 331 7.31 -28.64 -30.47
CA ILE A 331 6.89 -27.40 -31.16
C ILE A 331 7.28 -27.51 -32.64
N ASP A 332 6.34 -27.20 -33.53
CA ASP A 332 6.50 -27.27 -34.97
C ASP A 332 6.26 -25.89 -35.60
N LYS A 333 7.31 -25.32 -36.20
CA LYS A 333 7.27 -24.02 -36.89
C LYS A 333 6.90 -24.15 -38.37
N SER A 334 6.89 -25.37 -38.92
CA SER A 334 6.54 -25.61 -40.32
C SER A 334 5.03 -25.64 -40.56
N GLU A 335 4.25 -25.81 -39.49
CA GLU A 335 2.80 -25.89 -39.51
C GLU A 335 2.18 -24.83 -38.58
N PRO A 336 2.36 -23.53 -38.86
CA PRO A 336 1.74 -22.46 -38.06
C PRO A 336 0.23 -22.41 -38.27
N LEU A 337 -0.51 -21.82 -37.32
CA LEU A 337 -1.93 -21.55 -37.53
C LEU A 337 -2.13 -20.41 -38.52
N ASN A 338 -1.34 -19.34 -38.37
CA ASN A 338 -1.37 -18.15 -39.20
C ASN A 338 -0.07 -17.33 -39.02
N SER A 339 -0.01 -16.13 -39.58
CA SER A 339 1.17 -15.25 -39.51
C SER A 339 1.43 -14.63 -38.13
N ALA A 340 0.44 -14.62 -37.23
CA ALA A 340 0.62 -14.15 -35.85
C ALA A 340 1.05 -15.29 -34.92
N LEU A 341 0.40 -16.46 -35.06
CA LEU A 341 0.71 -17.68 -34.31
C LEU A 341 1.59 -18.60 -35.16
N THR A 342 2.89 -18.31 -35.14
CA THR A 342 3.89 -18.85 -36.07
C THR A 342 4.40 -20.25 -35.71
N GLN A 343 3.83 -20.88 -34.69
CA GLN A 343 4.15 -22.26 -34.32
C GLN A 343 2.94 -23.00 -33.75
N SER A 344 3.02 -24.32 -33.73
CA SER A 344 1.98 -25.21 -33.21
C SER A 344 2.58 -26.31 -32.35
N LEU A 345 1.75 -26.97 -31.53
CA LEU A 345 2.13 -28.18 -30.81
C LEU A 345 1.83 -29.40 -31.67
N LYS A 346 2.87 -30.14 -32.05
CA LYS A 346 2.79 -31.41 -32.75
C LYS A 346 2.74 -32.56 -31.74
N LEU A 347 1.80 -33.48 -31.95
CA LEU A 347 1.69 -34.78 -31.29
C LEU A 347 1.89 -35.89 -32.34
N THR A 348 2.91 -36.72 -32.14
CA THR A 348 3.10 -37.97 -32.87
C THR A 348 2.44 -39.10 -32.07
N VAL A 349 1.42 -39.72 -32.65
CA VAL A 349 0.60 -40.77 -32.02
C VAL A 349 1.23 -42.14 -32.27
N GLY A 350 1.45 -42.91 -31.22
CA GLY A 350 1.93 -44.28 -31.27
C GLY A 350 0.91 -45.34 -30.85
N ALA A 351 -0.11 -44.95 -30.08
CA ALA A 351 -1.18 -45.81 -29.62
C ALA A 351 -2.49 -45.03 -29.34
N ALA A 352 -3.61 -45.76 -29.31
CA ALA A 352 -4.89 -45.18 -28.90
C ALA A 352 -4.83 -44.77 -27.43
N GLY A 353 -5.31 -43.57 -27.13
CA GLY A 353 -5.22 -42.94 -25.80
C GLY A 353 -4.05 -41.97 -25.67
N ASP A 354 -3.13 -41.93 -26.64
CA ASP A 354 -2.07 -40.92 -26.67
C ASP A 354 -2.67 -39.51 -26.80
N GLY A 355 -1.96 -38.53 -26.27
CA GLY A 355 -2.46 -37.18 -26.20
C GLY A 355 -1.49 -36.16 -25.62
N VAL A 356 -2.04 -35.02 -25.25
CA VAL A 356 -1.32 -33.93 -24.59
C VAL A 356 -2.08 -33.48 -23.35
N ALA A 357 -1.37 -32.95 -22.36
CA ALA A 357 -1.95 -32.36 -21.17
C ALA A 357 -1.34 -30.99 -20.86
N ASN A 358 -2.17 -30.05 -20.43
CA ASN A 358 -1.76 -28.75 -19.92
C ASN A 358 -2.08 -28.64 -18.43
N GLU A 359 -1.09 -28.22 -17.64
CA GLU A 359 -1.21 -28.11 -16.18
C GLU A 359 -1.99 -26.88 -15.70
N GLY A 360 -2.32 -25.95 -16.60
CA GLY A 360 -2.90 -24.66 -16.26
C GLY A 360 -1.93 -23.75 -15.51
N PHE A 361 -2.46 -22.86 -14.68
CA PHE A 361 -1.67 -21.96 -13.84
C PHE A 361 -1.64 -22.51 -12.40
N TRP A 362 -0.72 -23.46 -12.17
CA TRP A 362 -0.65 -24.30 -10.94
C TRP A 362 -1.94 -25.07 -10.67
N GLY A 363 -2.59 -25.53 -11.74
CA GLY A 363 -3.83 -26.29 -11.68
C GLY A 363 -4.98 -25.68 -12.49
N ILE A 364 -6.03 -26.48 -12.65
CA ILE A 364 -7.30 -26.07 -13.26
C ILE A 364 -8.40 -26.22 -12.21
N PRO A 365 -9.13 -25.14 -11.86
CA PRO A 365 -10.15 -25.21 -10.84
C PRO A 365 -11.34 -26.05 -11.31
N VAL A 366 -11.65 -27.10 -10.58
CA VAL A 366 -12.86 -27.91 -10.68
C VAL A 366 -13.86 -27.42 -9.63
N LYS A 367 -15.07 -27.09 -10.06
CA LYS A 367 -16.19 -26.72 -9.19
C LYS A 367 -17.41 -27.57 -9.53
N PRO A 368 -18.29 -27.92 -8.55
CA PRO A 368 -19.54 -28.63 -8.80
C PRO A 368 -20.41 -27.90 -9.84
N SER A 369 -21.13 -28.66 -10.68
CA SER A 369 -22.15 -28.14 -11.61
C SER A 369 -21.70 -26.97 -12.52
N THR A 370 -20.41 -26.90 -12.81
CA THR A 370 -19.80 -25.81 -13.57
C THR A 370 -19.66 -26.20 -15.03
N THR A 371 -19.98 -25.27 -15.92
CA THR A 371 -19.81 -25.44 -17.37
C THR A 371 -18.63 -24.62 -17.83
N TYR A 372 -17.62 -25.30 -18.37
CA TYR A 372 -16.44 -24.71 -18.97
C TYR A 372 -16.61 -24.68 -20.49
N ARG A 373 -16.09 -23.62 -21.12
CA ARG A 373 -16.06 -23.45 -22.58
C ARG A 373 -14.66 -23.80 -23.05
N ALA A 374 -14.50 -24.91 -23.75
CA ALA A 374 -13.25 -25.29 -24.36
C ALA A 374 -13.27 -24.95 -25.85
N SER A 375 -12.15 -24.47 -26.38
CA SER A 375 -11.94 -24.34 -27.82
C SER A 375 -10.52 -24.69 -28.21
N LEU A 376 -10.32 -25.15 -29.43
CA LEU A 376 -8.99 -25.44 -29.97
C LEU A 376 -8.99 -25.32 -31.49
N TYR A 377 -7.86 -24.88 -32.06
CA TYR A 377 -7.56 -25.16 -33.45
C TYR A 377 -6.79 -26.47 -33.53
N ALA A 378 -7.25 -27.38 -34.37
CA ALA A 378 -6.57 -28.65 -34.60
C ALA A 378 -6.63 -29.10 -36.05
N LYS A 379 -5.58 -29.79 -36.50
CA LYS A 379 -5.53 -30.53 -37.75
C LYS A 379 -4.79 -31.86 -37.57
N ALA A 380 -4.94 -32.77 -38.52
CA ALA A 380 -4.22 -34.04 -38.54
C ALA A 380 -3.69 -34.34 -39.95
N ASP A 381 -2.69 -35.20 -40.07
CA ASP A 381 -2.13 -35.65 -41.36
C ASP A 381 -3.03 -36.66 -42.09
N GLY A 382 -4.08 -37.14 -41.42
CA GLY A 382 -5.11 -38.01 -41.96
C GLY A 382 -6.42 -37.92 -41.19
N ALA A 383 -7.31 -38.89 -41.41
CA ALA A 383 -8.55 -39.00 -40.64
C ALA A 383 -8.27 -39.51 -39.22
N THR A 384 -7.96 -38.59 -38.31
CA THR A 384 -7.64 -38.87 -36.90
C THR A 384 -8.80 -38.52 -35.98
N GLY A 385 -9.05 -39.33 -34.96
CA GLY A 385 -10.07 -39.15 -33.94
C GLY A 385 -10.90 -40.41 -33.66
N PRO A 386 -11.90 -40.33 -32.75
CA PRO A 386 -12.30 -39.14 -32.00
C PRO A 386 -11.20 -38.57 -31.08
N LEU A 387 -11.22 -37.25 -30.89
CA LEU A 387 -10.38 -36.54 -29.92
C LEU A 387 -11.24 -36.20 -28.69
N THR A 388 -10.84 -36.67 -27.52
CA THR A 388 -11.49 -36.36 -26.24
C THR A 388 -10.77 -35.20 -25.58
N VAL A 389 -11.51 -34.16 -25.21
CA VAL A 389 -11.04 -33.02 -24.42
C VAL A 389 -11.65 -33.14 -23.04
N ALA A 390 -10.83 -33.18 -22.00
CA ALA A 390 -11.30 -33.46 -20.64
C ALA A 390 -10.54 -32.65 -19.58
N ILE A 391 -11.25 -32.30 -18.51
CA ILE A 391 -10.66 -31.85 -17.25
C ILE A 391 -10.44 -33.09 -16.40
N THR A 392 -9.18 -33.42 -16.15
CA THR A 392 -8.77 -34.67 -15.52
C THR A 392 -8.00 -34.35 -14.25
N GLY A 393 -8.41 -34.94 -13.13
CA GLY A 393 -7.71 -34.85 -11.85
C GLY A 393 -6.29 -35.42 -11.95
N THR A 394 -5.41 -34.99 -11.06
CA THR A 394 -4.05 -35.56 -10.95
C THR A 394 -4.06 -37.05 -10.59
N ASP A 395 -5.15 -37.53 -9.99
CA ASP A 395 -5.45 -38.94 -9.71
C ASP A 395 -5.96 -39.74 -10.93
N GLY A 396 -6.14 -39.07 -12.07
CA GLY A 396 -6.69 -39.66 -13.31
C GLY A 396 -8.21 -39.60 -13.42
N THR A 397 -8.93 -39.06 -12.44
CA THR A 397 -10.39 -38.95 -12.47
C THR A 397 -10.84 -37.93 -13.52
N VAL A 398 -11.72 -38.32 -14.44
CA VAL A 398 -12.31 -37.38 -15.41
C VAL A 398 -13.47 -36.62 -14.75
N HIS A 399 -13.31 -35.31 -14.55
CA HIS A 399 -14.32 -34.45 -13.92
C HIS A 399 -15.34 -33.90 -14.91
N ALA A 400 -14.92 -33.64 -16.15
CA ALA A 400 -15.77 -33.23 -17.26
C ALA A 400 -15.07 -33.56 -18.59
N SER A 401 -15.83 -33.93 -19.62
CA SER A 401 -15.27 -34.22 -20.94
C SER A 401 -16.23 -33.88 -22.08
N GLY A 402 -15.67 -33.78 -23.28
CA GLY A 402 -16.37 -33.60 -24.55
C GLY A 402 -15.53 -34.20 -25.68
N THR A 403 -16.16 -34.46 -26.82
CA THR A 403 -15.52 -35.19 -27.93
C THR A 403 -15.65 -34.45 -29.24
N VAL A 404 -14.51 -34.19 -29.89
CA VAL A 404 -14.45 -33.86 -31.31
C VAL A 404 -14.49 -35.15 -32.10
N ARG A 405 -15.54 -35.33 -32.91
CA ARG A 405 -15.80 -36.63 -33.58
C ARG A 405 -14.68 -37.03 -34.54
N ARG A 406 -14.07 -36.06 -35.23
CA ARG A 406 -13.02 -36.30 -36.23
C ARG A 406 -12.25 -35.00 -36.50
N LEU A 407 -10.94 -35.10 -36.67
CA LEU A 407 -10.07 -34.02 -37.11
C LEU A 407 -9.94 -34.00 -38.64
N THR A 408 -9.62 -32.82 -39.17
CA THR A 408 -9.47 -32.56 -40.61
C THR A 408 -8.01 -32.35 -40.99
N GLY A 409 -7.68 -32.48 -42.28
CA GLY A 409 -6.37 -32.14 -42.83
C GLY A 409 -6.03 -30.65 -42.84
N ARG A 410 -6.97 -29.79 -42.45
CA ARG A 410 -6.84 -28.33 -42.40
C ARG A 410 -7.09 -27.85 -40.97
N TRP A 411 -6.50 -26.72 -40.61
CA TRP A 411 -6.80 -26.04 -39.35
C TRP A 411 -8.28 -25.73 -39.24
N THR A 412 -8.92 -26.29 -38.22
CA THR A 412 -10.34 -26.09 -37.93
C THR A 412 -10.49 -25.74 -36.45
N LYS A 413 -11.33 -24.74 -36.14
CA LYS A 413 -11.72 -24.41 -34.77
C LYS A 413 -12.80 -25.38 -34.30
N TYR A 414 -12.58 -26.00 -33.16
CA TYR A 414 -13.56 -26.84 -32.47
C TYR A 414 -13.93 -26.19 -31.15
N GLU A 415 -15.22 -26.23 -30.81
CA GLU A 415 -15.75 -25.67 -29.57
C GLU A 415 -16.58 -26.73 -28.83
N LEU A 416 -16.37 -26.83 -27.51
CA LEU A 416 -16.99 -27.81 -26.65
C LEU A 416 -17.47 -27.15 -25.35
N ARG A 417 -18.49 -27.75 -24.74
CA ARG A 417 -18.91 -27.44 -23.37
C ARG A 417 -18.58 -28.64 -22.49
N LEU A 418 -17.72 -28.42 -21.49
CA LEU A 418 -17.36 -29.44 -20.51
C LEU A 418 -18.13 -29.15 -19.23
N ARG A 419 -18.97 -30.07 -18.77
CA ARG A 419 -19.81 -29.85 -17.59
C ARG A 419 -19.45 -30.82 -16.47
N THR A 420 -19.08 -30.29 -15.32
CA THR A 420 -18.85 -31.09 -14.12
C THR A 420 -20.18 -31.52 -13.50
N SER A 421 -20.17 -32.68 -12.84
CA SER A 421 -21.35 -33.17 -12.13
C SER A 421 -21.64 -32.35 -10.86
N ALA A 422 -22.84 -32.51 -10.29
CA ALA A 422 -23.17 -31.93 -8.99
C ALA A 422 -22.35 -32.51 -7.81
N LYS A 423 -21.68 -33.65 -8.02
CA LYS A 423 -20.82 -34.32 -7.03
C LYS A 423 -19.33 -34.08 -7.27
N ALA A 424 -18.96 -33.29 -8.29
CA ALA A 424 -17.55 -32.99 -8.53
C ALA A 424 -16.95 -32.26 -7.30
N PRO A 425 -15.68 -32.52 -6.95
CA PRO A 425 -15.04 -31.84 -5.83
C PRO A 425 -14.81 -30.36 -6.14
N MET A 426 -14.53 -29.58 -5.09
CA MET A 426 -13.81 -28.31 -5.23
C MET A 426 -12.32 -28.61 -5.10
N THR A 427 -11.56 -28.45 -6.19
CA THR A 427 -10.10 -28.70 -6.20
C THR A 427 -9.44 -27.93 -7.34
N ALA A 428 -8.16 -27.60 -7.18
CA ALA A 428 -7.30 -27.12 -8.26
C ALA A 428 -6.41 -28.24 -8.85
N ASP A 429 -6.40 -29.43 -8.24
CA ASP A 429 -5.56 -30.59 -8.63
C ASP A 429 -6.08 -31.27 -9.89
N ALA A 430 -6.18 -30.53 -10.99
CA ALA A 430 -6.62 -31.01 -12.28
C ALA A 430 -5.84 -30.35 -13.42
N LYS A 431 -5.89 -30.99 -14.58
CA LYS A 431 -5.24 -30.59 -15.82
C LYS A 431 -6.19 -30.75 -17.00
N LEU A 432 -5.93 -30.04 -18.09
CA LEU A 432 -6.66 -30.22 -19.35
C LEU A 432 -5.95 -31.32 -20.14
N THR A 433 -6.67 -32.36 -20.55
CA THR A 433 -6.14 -33.45 -21.38
C THR A 433 -6.85 -33.52 -22.72
N LEU A 434 -6.08 -33.74 -23.79
CA LEU A 434 -6.56 -33.93 -25.15
C LEU A 434 -6.02 -35.27 -25.66
N THR A 435 -6.85 -36.31 -25.74
CA THR A 435 -6.43 -37.67 -26.12
C THR A 435 -7.16 -38.16 -27.37
N THR A 436 -6.46 -38.87 -28.24
CA THR A 436 -7.02 -39.42 -29.49
C THR A 436 -7.29 -40.92 -29.38
N ALA A 437 -8.36 -41.40 -29.98
CA ALA A 437 -8.62 -42.83 -30.13
C ALA A 437 -7.86 -43.48 -31.29
N SER A 438 -7.18 -42.70 -32.13
CA SER A 438 -6.36 -43.22 -33.22
C SER A 438 -5.10 -43.90 -32.69
N SER A 439 -4.66 -44.97 -33.35
CA SER A 439 -3.46 -45.73 -32.97
C SER A 439 -2.18 -45.25 -33.64
N SER A 440 -2.26 -44.31 -34.58
CA SER A 440 -1.11 -43.73 -35.28
C SER A 440 -1.48 -42.39 -35.93
N GLY A 441 -0.47 -41.69 -36.45
CA GLY A 441 -0.61 -40.43 -37.19
C GLY A 441 -0.08 -39.22 -36.42
N THR A 442 -0.29 -38.04 -36.99
CA THR A 442 0.17 -36.78 -36.42
C THR A 442 -1.01 -35.84 -36.22
N VAL A 443 -1.06 -35.20 -35.05
CA VAL A 443 -2.02 -34.14 -34.73
C VAL A 443 -1.26 -32.86 -34.42
N TRP A 444 -1.75 -31.72 -34.93
CA TRP A 444 -1.26 -30.41 -34.53
C TRP A 444 -2.36 -29.64 -33.81
N PHE A 445 -1.95 -28.92 -32.76
CA PHE A 445 -2.80 -28.06 -31.96
C PHE A 445 -2.29 -26.62 -32.02
N SER A 446 -3.20 -25.66 -32.05
CA SER A 446 -2.93 -24.24 -31.86
C SER A 446 -4.10 -23.60 -31.09
N GLN A 447 -3.82 -22.54 -30.35
CA GLN A 447 -4.79 -21.78 -29.56
C GLN A 447 -5.81 -22.65 -28.79
N VAL A 448 -5.29 -23.50 -27.90
CA VAL A 448 -6.10 -24.35 -27.02
C VAL A 448 -6.55 -23.56 -25.80
N SER A 449 -7.84 -23.42 -25.59
CA SER A 449 -8.40 -22.53 -24.57
C SER A 449 -9.45 -23.24 -23.72
N LEU A 450 -9.51 -22.90 -22.44
CA LEU A 450 -10.52 -23.35 -21.49
C LEU A 450 -10.93 -22.20 -20.59
N PHE A 451 -12.17 -21.74 -20.71
CA PHE A 451 -12.73 -20.70 -19.84
C PHE A 451 -13.77 -21.28 -18.86
N PRO A 452 -13.73 -20.90 -17.58
CA PRO A 452 -14.84 -21.09 -16.65
C PRO A 452 -15.96 -20.07 -16.97
N PRO A 453 -17.05 -20.02 -16.19
CA PRO A 453 -17.92 -18.86 -16.18
C PRO A 453 -17.13 -17.57 -15.89
N THR A 454 -17.42 -16.52 -16.66
CA THR A 454 -16.73 -15.24 -16.62
C THR A 454 -17.64 -14.15 -16.06
N TYR A 455 -17.04 -13.10 -15.49
CA TYR A 455 -17.78 -11.95 -14.96
C TYR A 455 -18.70 -11.37 -16.04
N LYS A 456 -19.96 -11.13 -15.67
CA LYS A 456 -21.04 -10.68 -16.58
C LYS A 456 -21.17 -11.52 -17.88
N ASN A 457 -20.71 -12.78 -17.86
CA ASN A 457 -20.71 -13.70 -19.00
C ASN A 457 -19.98 -13.18 -20.25
N ARG A 458 -19.00 -12.28 -20.10
CA ARG A 458 -18.20 -11.77 -21.23
C ARG A 458 -17.42 -12.93 -21.89
N LYS A 459 -17.47 -13.02 -23.23
CA LYS A 459 -16.54 -13.89 -23.97
C LYS A 459 -15.12 -13.34 -23.81
N ASN A 460 -14.11 -14.21 -23.76
CA ASN A 460 -12.73 -13.80 -23.49
C ASN A 460 -12.62 -12.96 -22.20
N GLY A 461 -13.47 -13.27 -21.22
CA GLY A 461 -13.76 -12.39 -20.09
C GLY A 461 -12.90 -12.62 -18.87
N LEU A 462 -13.27 -11.92 -17.80
CA LEU A 462 -12.49 -11.87 -16.57
C LEU A 462 -13.03 -12.82 -15.50
N ARG A 463 -12.15 -13.19 -14.57
CA ARG A 463 -12.39 -14.11 -13.47
C ARG A 463 -13.34 -13.47 -12.45
N VAL A 464 -14.40 -14.20 -12.10
CA VAL A 464 -15.55 -13.65 -11.34
C VAL A 464 -15.18 -13.16 -9.95
N ASP A 465 -14.51 -13.99 -9.14
CA ASP A 465 -14.21 -13.66 -7.74
C ASP A 465 -13.27 -12.45 -7.60
N LEU A 466 -12.33 -12.29 -8.53
CA LEU A 466 -11.43 -11.13 -8.58
C LEU A 466 -12.18 -9.86 -9.03
N MET A 467 -13.03 -9.95 -10.05
CA MET A 467 -13.84 -8.81 -10.51
C MET A 467 -14.84 -8.33 -9.44
N GLU A 468 -15.43 -9.24 -8.67
CA GLU A 468 -16.34 -8.87 -7.57
C GLU A 468 -15.59 -8.08 -6.48
N LYS A 469 -14.35 -8.46 -6.17
CA LYS A 469 -13.49 -7.72 -5.23
C LYS A 469 -13.13 -6.33 -5.76
N LEU A 470 -12.85 -6.20 -7.06
CA LEU A 470 -12.60 -4.88 -7.66
C LEU A 470 -13.86 -4.01 -7.68
N ALA A 471 -15.01 -4.58 -8.03
CA ALA A 471 -16.28 -3.86 -8.03
C ALA A 471 -16.63 -3.33 -6.63
N ALA A 472 -16.34 -4.11 -5.58
CA ALA A 472 -16.58 -3.70 -4.20
C ALA A 472 -15.65 -2.60 -3.68
N LEU A 473 -14.58 -2.23 -4.40
CA LEU A 473 -13.78 -1.03 -4.13
C LEU A 473 -14.43 0.26 -4.67
N GLU A 474 -15.46 0.12 -5.51
CA GLU A 474 -16.13 1.22 -6.23
C GLU A 474 -15.17 2.20 -6.94
N PRO A 475 -14.21 1.69 -7.75
CA PRO A 475 -13.17 2.51 -8.36
C PRO A 475 -13.77 3.59 -9.26
N LYS A 476 -13.11 4.75 -9.32
CA LYS A 476 -13.50 5.87 -10.19
C LYS A 476 -12.78 5.85 -11.52
N PHE A 477 -11.59 5.27 -11.56
CA PHE A 477 -10.84 5.01 -12.79
C PHE A 477 -10.08 3.68 -12.74
N LEU A 478 -9.64 3.22 -13.90
CA LEU A 478 -8.65 2.16 -14.10
C LEU A 478 -7.44 2.76 -14.85
N ARG A 479 -6.26 2.81 -14.23
CA ARG A 479 -4.96 3.10 -14.87
C ARG A 479 -4.44 1.82 -15.52
N PHE A 480 -4.21 1.84 -16.84
CA PHE A 480 -3.78 0.68 -17.63
C PHE A 480 -3.08 1.13 -18.94
N PRO A 481 -2.32 0.26 -19.65
CA PRO A 481 -1.93 -1.10 -19.28
C PRO A 481 -0.89 -1.13 -18.15
N GLY A 482 -0.45 0.06 -17.73
CA GLY A 482 0.13 0.34 -16.43
C GLY A 482 1.52 -0.20 -16.20
N GLY A 483 2.30 0.60 -15.47
CA GLY A 483 3.59 0.26 -14.91
C GLY A 483 4.60 -0.20 -15.94
N ASN A 484 5.53 -0.99 -15.45
CA ASN A 484 6.64 -1.54 -16.21
C ASN A 484 6.17 -2.44 -17.37
N TYR A 485 4.96 -3.02 -17.29
CA TYR A 485 4.34 -3.78 -18.39
C TYR A 485 4.09 -2.93 -19.64
N LEU A 486 3.85 -1.63 -19.51
CA LEU A 486 3.75 -0.71 -20.65
C LEU A 486 5.09 -0.61 -21.40
N GLU A 487 6.18 -0.47 -20.65
CA GLU A 487 7.49 -0.09 -21.16
C GLU A 487 8.32 -1.26 -21.71
N GLY A 488 8.26 -2.40 -21.00
CA GLY A 488 9.17 -3.52 -21.20
C GLY A 488 10.64 -3.17 -20.92
N ASN A 489 11.53 -4.16 -20.92
CA ASN A 489 12.98 -3.92 -20.77
C ASN A 489 13.62 -3.42 -22.07
N VAL A 490 13.02 -3.68 -23.22
CA VAL A 490 13.44 -3.21 -24.55
C VAL A 490 12.21 -2.82 -25.36
N ILE A 491 12.39 -1.93 -26.36
CA ILE A 491 11.29 -1.40 -27.18
C ILE A 491 10.46 -2.51 -27.85
N ALA A 492 11.09 -3.63 -28.19
CA ALA A 492 10.45 -4.77 -28.85
C ALA A 492 9.44 -5.51 -27.93
N ASP A 493 9.62 -5.42 -26.62
CA ASP A 493 8.83 -6.11 -25.60
C ASP A 493 7.77 -5.21 -24.93
N ARG A 494 7.69 -3.93 -25.33
CA ARG A 494 6.67 -2.99 -24.84
C ARG A 494 5.25 -3.49 -25.11
N PHE A 495 4.28 -2.93 -24.39
CA PHE A 495 2.87 -3.12 -24.71
C PHE A 495 2.51 -2.45 -26.04
N ASP A 496 2.33 -3.26 -27.09
CA ASP A 496 1.96 -2.82 -28.44
C ASP A 496 0.46 -3.05 -28.66
N TRP A 497 -0.36 -2.05 -28.30
CA TRP A 497 -1.82 -2.18 -28.23
C TRP A 497 -2.46 -2.70 -29.53
N LYS A 498 -1.88 -2.40 -30.69
CA LYS A 498 -2.35 -2.85 -32.01
C LYS A 498 -2.27 -4.36 -32.18
N LYS A 499 -1.38 -5.04 -31.45
CA LYS A 499 -1.26 -6.51 -31.40
C LYS A 499 -2.24 -7.15 -30.41
N THR A 500 -2.90 -6.34 -29.59
CA THR A 500 -3.82 -6.81 -28.52
C THR A 500 -5.30 -6.71 -28.90
N ILE A 501 -5.63 -6.17 -30.08
CA ILE A 501 -7.01 -6.02 -30.56
C ILE A 501 -7.38 -7.12 -31.57
N GLY A 502 -8.67 -7.26 -31.90
CA GLY A 502 -9.15 -8.30 -32.82
C GLY A 502 -9.23 -9.71 -32.21
N PRO A 503 -9.47 -10.74 -33.05
CA PRO A 503 -9.62 -12.11 -32.60
C PRO A 503 -8.36 -12.62 -31.90
N VAL A 504 -8.51 -13.29 -30.76
CA VAL A 504 -7.36 -13.78 -29.95
C VAL A 504 -6.45 -14.74 -30.71
N GLU A 505 -6.97 -15.51 -31.66
CA GLU A 505 -6.20 -16.37 -32.55
C GLU A 505 -5.32 -15.61 -33.57
N GLN A 506 -5.42 -14.27 -33.63
CA GLN A 506 -4.59 -13.39 -34.45
C GLN A 506 -3.67 -12.50 -33.61
N ARG A 507 -3.67 -12.64 -32.29
CA ARG A 507 -2.80 -11.89 -31.38
C ARG A 507 -1.51 -12.69 -31.16
N PRO A 508 -0.33 -12.14 -31.49
CA PRO A 508 0.93 -12.88 -31.38
C PRO A 508 1.36 -13.10 -29.92
N GLY A 509 0.88 -12.28 -28.98
CA GLY A 509 1.46 -12.18 -27.65
C GLY A 509 2.82 -11.47 -27.66
N HIS A 510 3.39 -11.29 -26.48
CA HIS A 510 4.76 -10.81 -26.32
C HIS A 510 5.37 -11.34 -25.02
N TYR A 511 6.70 -11.25 -24.93
CA TYR A 511 7.39 -11.53 -23.69
C TYR A 511 7.31 -10.31 -22.77
N ASN A 512 6.63 -10.45 -21.64
CA ASN A 512 6.60 -9.45 -20.58
C ASN A 512 7.95 -9.47 -19.87
N SER A 513 8.94 -8.76 -20.43
CA SER A 513 10.30 -8.77 -19.90
C SER A 513 10.43 -8.03 -18.56
N ALA A 514 9.50 -7.15 -18.23
CA ALA A 514 9.44 -6.51 -16.91
C ALA A 514 9.23 -7.53 -15.78
N TRP A 515 8.40 -8.56 -16.00
CA TRP A 515 8.02 -9.51 -14.95
C TRP A 515 8.36 -10.98 -15.26
N GLY A 516 8.97 -11.26 -16.41
CA GLY A 516 9.66 -12.52 -16.68
C GLY A 516 8.77 -13.67 -17.16
N TYR A 517 7.63 -13.38 -17.77
CA TYR A 517 6.75 -14.41 -18.34
C TYR A 517 6.11 -14.00 -19.67
N TRP A 518 5.51 -14.96 -20.37
CA TRP A 518 4.84 -14.71 -21.65
C TRP A 518 3.42 -14.19 -21.44
N SER A 519 3.08 -13.06 -22.08
CA SER A 519 1.70 -12.59 -22.17
C SER A 519 1.08 -13.04 -23.49
N THR A 520 -0.13 -13.61 -23.45
CA THR A 520 -0.83 -14.00 -24.67
C THR A 520 -1.50 -12.82 -25.36
N ASP A 521 -1.49 -11.64 -24.73
CA ASP A 521 -2.30 -10.48 -25.10
C ASP A 521 -3.79 -10.82 -25.23
N GLY A 522 -4.23 -11.86 -24.52
CA GLY A 522 -5.63 -12.25 -24.42
C GLY A 522 -6.46 -11.23 -23.64
N LEU A 523 -5.85 -10.63 -22.61
CA LEU A 523 -6.32 -9.42 -21.96
C LEU A 523 -5.71 -8.21 -22.68
N GLY A 524 -6.36 -7.78 -23.76
CA GLY A 524 -5.91 -6.64 -24.57
C GLY A 524 -6.69 -5.37 -24.29
N LEU A 525 -6.42 -4.33 -25.08
CA LEU A 525 -7.12 -3.04 -25.00
C LEU A 525 -8.67 -3.17 -24.95
N PRO A 526 -9.33 -4.02 -25.77
CA PRO A 526 -10.80 -4.14 -25.70
C PRO A 526 -11.29 -4.74 -24.38
N GLU A 527 -10.52 -5.66 -23.80
CA GLU A 527 -10.84 -6.29 -22.54
C GLU A 527 -10.64 -5.33 -21.35
N TYR A 528 -9.59 -4.49 -21.36
CA TYR A 528 -9.42 -3.39 -20.40
C TYR A 528 -10.57 -2.38 -20.45
N LEU A 529 -10.98 -1.95 -21.64
CA LEU A 529 -12.07 -0.98 -21.79
C LEU A 529 -13.42 -1.57 -21.36
N ARG A 530 -13.68 -2.84 -21.64
CA ARG A 530 -14.88 -3.52 -21.11
C ARG A 530 -14.84 -3.70 -19.60
N MET A 531 -13.64 -3.85 -19.02
CA MET A 531 -13.47 -3.90 -17.56
C MET A 531 -13.90 -2.59 -16.91
N THR A 532 -13.59 -1.43 -17.52
CA THR A 532 -14.02 -0.13 -16.98
C THR A 532 -15.55 0.03 -17.00
N GLU A 533 -16.22 -0.36 -18.10
CA GLU A 533 -17.69 -0.43 -18.15
C GLU A 533 -18.26 -1.37 -17.09
N ASP A 534 -17.63 -2.54 -16.94
CA ASP A 534 -18.12 -3.57 -16.05
C ASP A 534 -17.98 -3.18 -14.57
N LEU A 535 -17.00 -2.32 -14.25
CA LEU A 535 -16.79 -1.70 -12.93
C LEU A 535 -17.50 -0.35 -12.75
N GLY A 536 -18.01 0.26 -13.82
CA GLY A 536 -18.62 1.58 -13.77
C GLY A 536 -17.61 2.72 -13.50
N CYS A 537 -16.38 2.57 -14.00
CA CYS A 537 -15.30 3.55 -13.84
C CYS A 537 -14.80 4.06 -15.20
N MET A 538 -14.01 5.14 -15.21
CA MET A 538 -13.41 5.67 -16.45
C MET A 538 -12.05 4.99 -16.75
N PRO A 539 -11.68 4.84 -18.03
CA PRO A 539 -10.29 4.54 -18.38
C PRO A 539 -9.37 5.73 -18.10
N LEU A 540 -8.21 5.46 -17.51
CA LEU A 540 -7.03 6.31 -17.52
C LEU A 540 -5.97 5.59 -18.36
N LEU A 541 -5.67 6.12 -19.54
CA LEU A 541 -4.83 5.47 -20.53
C LEU A 541 -3.37 5.89 -20.34
N CYS A 542 -2.47 4.93 -20.12
CA CYS A 542 -1.03 5.15 -20.23
C CYS A 542 -0.60 4.82 -21.67
N VAL A 543 0.08 5.76 -22.35
CA VAL A 543 0.63 5.54 -23.69
C VAL A 543 2.13 5.37 -23.65
N TYR A 544 2.66 4.42 -24.43
CA TYR A 544 4.10 4.17 -24.50
C TYR A 544 4.81 5.39 -25.09
N ALA A 545 5.71 6.00 -24.31
CA ALA A 545 6.32 7.28 -24.64
C ALA A 545 7.75 7.17 -25.19
N GLY A 546 8.15 6.02 -25.73
CA GLY A 546 9.46 5.85 -26.39
C GLY A 546 10.63 5.63 -25.44
N TYR A 547 10.40 5.08 -24.25
CA TYR A 547 11.43 4.67 -23.29
C TYR A 547 11.14 3.25 -22.79
N SER A 548 12.18 2.45 -22.54
CA SER A 548 12.09 1.12 -21.95
C SER A 548 13.11 0.95 -20.83
N LEU A 549 12.82 0.06 -19.87
CA LEU A 549 13.53 -0.04 -18.58
C LEU A 549 15.02 -0.41 -18.69
N GLY A 550 15.44 -1.00 -19.81
CA GLY A 550 16.85 -1.25 -20.14
C GLY A 550 17.63 0.02 -20.54
N GLY A 551 16.98 1.17 -20.63
CA GLY A 551 17.56 2.47 -21.00
C GLY A 551 17.43 2.82 -22.49
N ASP A 552 16.81 1.95 -23.29
CA ASP A 552 16.48 2.25 -24.68
C ASP A 552 15.52 3.45 -24.73
N HIS A 553 15.82 4.42 -25.58
CA HIS A 553 14.99 5.62 -25.74
C HIS A 553 15.00 6.12 -27.18
N VAL A 554 13.89 6.76 -27.57
CA VAL A 554 13.69 7.26 -28.94
C VAL A 554 13.40 8.76 -28.91
N THR A 555 14.06 9.52 -29.78
CA THR A 555 13.88 10.97 -29.91
C THR A 555 13.80 11.39 -31.38
N GLY A 556 13.47 12.66 -31.63
CA GLY A 556 13.41 13.24 -32.98
C GLY A 556 12.40 12.54 -33.89
N ASP A 557 12.74 12.38 -35.16
CA ASP A 557 11.86 11.80 -36.18
C ASP A 557 11.51 10.33 -35.91
N ALA A 558 12.39 9.60 -35.24
CA ALA A 558 12.16 8.20 -34.88
C ALA A 558 11.03 8.04 -33.84
N LEU A 559 10.67 9.12 -33.12
CA LEU A 559 9.57 9.11 -32.15
C LEU A 559 8.19 9.20 -32.82
N LYS A 560 8.11 9.73 -34.05
CA LYS A 560 6.85 9.99 -34.76
C LYS A 560 5.92 8.76 -34.87
N PRO A 561 6.40 7.54 -35.13
CA PRO A 561 5.54 6.36 -35.14
C PRO A 561 4.86 6.10 -33.80
N PHE A 562 5.56 6.29 -32.67
CA PHE A 562 5.01 6.08 -31.33
C PHE A 562 4.00 7.18 -30.95
N VAL A 563 4.25 8.43 -31.37
CA VAL A 563 3.27 9.51 -31.24
C VAL A 563 2.01 9.20 -32.04
N GLN A 564 2.14 8.71 -33.28
CA GLN A 564 1.01 8.31 -34.09
C GLN A 564 0.27 7.11 -33.47
N ASP A 565 0.98 6.13 -32.91
CA ASP A 565 0.39 4.99 -32.22
C ASP A 565 -0.49 5.43 -31.04
N ALA A 566 -0.06 6.45 -30.27
CA ALA A 566 -0.88 7.02 -29.20
C ALA A 566 -2.12 7.75 -29.72
N LEU A 567 -2.00 8.52 -30.81
CA LEU A 567 -3.16 9.18 -31.43
C LEU A 567 -4.18 8.18 -31.99
N ASP A 568 -3.68 7.08 -32.55
CA ASP A 568 -4.46 5.96 -33.06
C ASP A 568 -5.16 5.22 -31.92
N GLU A 569 -4.48 5.03 -30.79
CA GLU A 569 -5.04 4.39 -29.58
C GLU A 569 -6.18 5.23 -28.99
N ILE A 570 -5.97 6.55 -28.88
CA ILE A 570 -7.01 7.49 -28.45
C ILE A 570 -8.19 7.47 -29.44
N GLU A 571 -7.94 7.37 -30.75
CA GLU A 571 -9.02 7.25 -31.75
C GLU A 571 -9.76 5.91 -31.65
N TYR A 572 -9.07 4.81 -31.32
CA TYR A 572 -9.73 3.52 -31.06
C TYR A 572 -10.73 3.65 -29.91
N ILE A 573 -10.36 4.35 -28.83
CA ILE A 573 -11.19 4.54 -27.64
C ILE A 573 -12.35 5.51 -27.91
N THR A 574 -12.06 6.67 -28.50
CA THR A 574 -12.98 7.82 -28.52
C THR A 574 -13.61 8.11 -29.89
N GLY A 575 -13.04 7.56 -30.96
CA GLY A 575 -13.40 7.90 -32.34
C GLY A 575 -14.79 7.38 -32.76
N PRO A 576 -15.46 8.06 -33.70
CA PRO A 576 -16.72 7.57 -34.27
C PRO A 576 -16.47 6.32 -35.13
N VAL A 577 -17.51 5.52 -35.37
CA VAL A 577 -17.43 4.33 -36.23
C VAL A 577 -17.03 4.61 -37.69
N THR A 578 -17.00 5.88 -38.10
CA THR A 578 -16.56 6.33 -39.42
C THR A 578 -15.06 6.63 -39.49
N SER A 579 -14.35 6.70 -38.37
CA SER A 579 -12.90 6.82 -38.35
C SER A 579 -12.23 5.46 -38.48
N THR A 580 -10.94 5.43 -38.81
CA THR A 580 -10.18 4.18 -38.98
C THR A 580 -10.23 3.33 -37.73
N TRP A 581 -9.85 3.89 -36.58
CA TRP A 581 -9.75 3.12 -35.35
C TRP A 581 -11.09 2.98 -34.62
N GLY A 582 -12.03 3.92 -34.79
CA GLY A 582 -13.40 3.75 -34.29
C GLY A 582 -14.16 2.65 -35.04
N ALA A 583 -13.95 2.49 -36.36
CA ALA A 583 -14.48 1.36 -37.12
C ALA A 583 -13.87 0.03 -36.65
N LYS A 584 -12.58 0.02 -36.31
CA LYS A 584 -11.91 -1.16 -35.77
C LYS A 584 -12.46 -1.55 -34.39
N ARG A 585 -12.68 -0.59 -33.48
CA ARG A 585 -13.38 -0.83 -32.19
C ARG A 585 -14.78 -1.42 -32.41
N ALA A 586 -15.53 -0.87 -33.37
CA ALA A 586 -16.84 -1.40 -33.74
C ALA A 586 -16.77 -2.85 -34.24
N ALA A 587 -15.79 -3.17 -35.08
CA ALA A 587 -15.54 -4.53 -35.58
C ALA A 587 -15.11 -5.50 -34.46
N ASP A 588 -14.44 -5.00 -33.41
CA ASP A 588 -14.10 -5.75 -32.20
C ASP A 588 -15.31 -5.89 -31.24
N GLY A 589 -16.49 -5.47 -31.68
CA GLY A 589 -17.77 -5.70 -31.01
C GLY A 589 -18.16 -4.62 -30.01
N HIS A 590 -17.69 -3.39 -30.18
CA HIS A 590 -18.10 -2.23 -29.39
C HIS A 590 -18.17 -0.96 -30.26
N PRO A 591 -19.33 -0.64 -30.85
CA PRO A 591 -19.45 0.50 -31.76
C PRO A 591 -19.47 1.87 -31.07
N GLU A 592 -19.95 1.96 -29.83
CA GLU A 592 -19.99 3.21 -29.07
C GLU A 592 -18.58 3.66 -28.65
N PRO A 593 -18.25 4.96 -28.68
CA PRO A 593 -16.99 5.43 -28.11
C PRO A 593 -17.02 5.33 -26.57
N TYR A 594 -15.86 5.07 -25.97
CA TYR A 594 -15.68 5.18 -24.52
C TYR A 594 -15.39 6.64 -24.15
N GLU A 595 -15.80 7.04 -22.94
CA GLU A 595 -15.34 8.30 -22.36
C GLU A 595 -13.86 8.17 -21.99
N LEU A 596 -13.04 9.14 -22.41
CA LEU A 596 -11.64 9.25 -22.02
C LEU A 596 -11.38 10.67 -21.56
N LYS A 597 -10.84 10.81 -20.35
CA LYS A 597 -10.55 12.12 -19.74
C LYS A 597 -9.07 12.37 -19.52
N TYR A 598 -8.32 11.31 -19.22
CA TYR A 598 -6.92 11.37 -18.84
C TYR A 598 -6.07 10.48 -19.74
N VAL A 599 -4.95 11.02 -20.19
CA VAL A 599 -3.87 10.27 -20.83
C VAL A 599 -2.58 10.54 -20.08
N GLU A 600 -1.94 9.49 -19.60
CA GLU A 600 -0.61 9.52 -19.02
C GLU A 600 0.42 9.20 -20.09
N ILE A 601 1.44 10.04 -20.20
CA ILE A 601 2.45 9.93 -21.26
C ILE A 601 3.71 9.29 -20.66
N GLY A 602 3.87 7.99 -20.90
CA GLY A 602 4.94 7.18 -20.34
C GLY A 602 4.57 6.54 -19.00
N ASN A 603 5.60 6.07 -18.30
CA ASN A 603 5.53 5.52 -16.94
C ASN A 603 6.93 5.74 -16.30
N GLU A 604 6.97 6.15 -15.03
CA GLU A 604 8.20 6.26 -14.23
C GLU A 604 9.43 6.88 -14.95
N ASP A 605 9.23 7.90 -15.80
CA ASP A 605 10.29 8.45 -16.66
C ASP A 605 11.40 9.17 -15.87
N TRP A 606 11.34 9.25 -14.53
CA TRP A 606 12.50 9.58 -13.71
C TRP A 606 13.62 8.52 -13.79
N PHE A 607 13.34 7.30 -14.27
CA PHE A 607 14.37 6.32 -14.61
C PHE A 607 15.18 6.71 -15.85
N ASP A 608 14.66 7.58 -16.70
CA ASP A 608 15.34 8.05 -17.90
C ASP A 608 16.52 8.96 -17.55
N ARG A 609 17.69 8.34 -17.39
CA ARG A 609 18.95 9.04 -17.12
C ARG A 609 19.50 9.83 -18.31
N SER A 610 18.91 9.67 -19.50
CA SER A 610 19.34 10.43 -20.69
C SER A 610 18.78 11.86 -20.71
N GLY A 611 17.72 12.12 -19.94
CA GLY A 611 16.97 13.38 -19.98
C GLY A 611 16.07 13.52 -21.21
N SER A 612 15.83 12.44 -21.96
CA SER A 612 15.04 12.48 -23.19
C SER A 612 13.55 12.76 -22.97
N TYR A 613 13.03 12.58 -21.75
CA TYR A 613 11.61 12.80 -21.44
C TYR A 613 11.12 14.20 -21.78
N GLU A 614 11.93 15.26 -21.61
CA GLU A 614 11.54 16.62 -22.01
C GLU A 614 11.15 16.69 -23.49
N GLN A 615 11.96 16.08 -24.36
CA GLN A 615 11.68 16.06 -25.80
C GLN A 615 10.52 15.11 -26.13
N ARG A 616 10.47 13.93 -25.49
CA ARG A 616 9.43 12.93 -25.73
C ARG A 616 8.06 13.47 -25.30
N TYR A 617 7.94 13.97 -24.07
CA TYR A 617 6.73 14.58 -23.55
C TYR A 617 6.23 15.71 -24.46
N ALA A 618 7.09 16.63 -24.88
CA ALA A 618 6.70 17.73 -25.76
C ALA A 618 6.08 17.24 -27.09
N ALA A 619 6.66 16.21 -27.70
CA ALA A 619 6.15 15.65 -28.96
C ALA A 619 4.77 15.01 -28.80
N PHE A 620 4.55 14.23 -27.73
CA PHE A 620 3.26 13.63 -27.44
C PHE A 620 2.23 14.69 -27.03
N TYR A 621 2.61 15.64 -26.17
CA TYR A 621 1.75 16.74 -25.74
C TYR A 621 1.23 17.54 -26.94
N ASP A 622 2.13 18.00 -27.82
CA ASP A 622 1.77 18.86 -28.95
C ASP A 622 0.82 18.12 -29.90
N ALA A 623 1.10 16.85 -30.18
CA ALA A 623 0.28 16.03 -31.06
C ALA A 623 -1.11 15.72 -30.45
N ILE A 624 -1.16 15.34 -29.18
CA ILE A 624 -2.41 15.00 -28.50
C ILE A 624 -3.27 16.24 -28.33
N LYS A 625 -2.73 17.36 -27.83
CA LYS A 625 -3.51 18.59 -27.65
C LYS A 625 -3.99 19.18 -28.98
N ALA A 626 -3.25 19.01 -30.08
CA ALA A 626 -3.71 19.45 -31.39
C ALA A 626 -4.98 18.72 -31.87
N ARG A 627 -5.13 17.42 -31.56
CA ARG A 627 -6.28 16.61 -32.01
C ARG A 627 -7.37 16.46 -30.94
N TYR A 628 -6.99 16.47 -29.68
CA TYR A 628 -7.83 16.21 -28.51
C TYR A 628 -7.59 17.27 -27.41
N PRO A 629 -7.88 18.55 -27.68
CA PRO A 629 -7.55 19.65 -26.76
C PRO A 629 -8.24 19.56 -25.38
N HIS A 630 -9.29 18.75 -25.27
CA HIS A 630 -10.06 18.54 -24.05
C HIS A 630 -9.46 17.49 -23.10
N LEU A 631 -8.57 16.61 -23.58
CA LEU A 631 -7.95 15.58 -22.74
C LEU A 631 -6.98 16.22 -21.76
N LYS A 632 -7.00 15.75 -20.51
CA LYS A 632 -6.01 16.12 -19.51
C LYS A 632 -4.80 15.22 -19.61
N LEU A 633 -3.61 15.81 -19.59
CA LEU A 633 -2.36 15.08 -19.76
C LEU A 633 -1.60 14.98 -18.44
N ILE A 634 -1.15 13.78 -18.14
CA ILE A 634 -0.39 13.44 -16.94
C ILE A 634 1.07 13.24 -17.36
N ALA A 635 1.97 13.98 -16.74
CA ALA A 635 3.41 13.75 -16.84
C ALA A 635 3.85 12.77 -15.75
N THR A 636 4.88 11.99 -16.02
CA THR A 636 5.43 10.98 -15.09
C THR A 636 6.70 11.46 -14.41
N THR A 637 7.27 12.57 -14.84
CA THR A 637 8.35 13.30 -14.15
C THR A 637 8.26 14.79 -14.50
N PRO A 638 8.72 15.72 -13.65
CA PRO A 638 8.62 17.15 -13.95
C PRO A 638 9.29 17.53 -15.27
N VAL A 639 8.55 18.27 -16.10
CA VAL A 639 9.01 18.85 -17.35
C VAL A 639 8.77 20.36 -17.37
N SER A 640 9.59 21.07 -18.11
CA SER A 640 9.56 22.52 -18.31
C SER A 640 9.17 22.92 -19.73
N SER A 641 9.28 22.00 -20.69
CA SER A 641 8.98 22.25 -22.11
C SER A 641 7.51 22.53 -22.40
N ARG A 642 6.59 21.90 -21.67
CA ARG A 642 5.13 22.00 -21.84
C ARG A 642 4.41 21.89 -20.50
N PRO A 643 3.21 22.49 -20.36
CA PRO A 643 2.42 22.30 -19.16
C PRO A 643 1.84 20.88 -19.11
N TYR A 644 1.57 20.39 -17.91
CA TYR A 644 0.82 19.16 -17.65
C TYR A 644 -0.33 19.47 -16.70
N ASP A 645 -1.44 18.75 -16.85
CA ASP A 645 -2.63 18.92 -16.02
C ASP A 645 -2.41 18.28 -14.63
N LEU A 646 -1.72 17.13 -14.59
CA LEU A 646 -1.29 16.46 -13.36
C LEU A 646 0.14 15.90 -13.51
N ILE A 647 0.81 15.74 -12.37
CA ILE A 647 2.03 14.94 -12.23
C ILE A 647 1.68 13.61 -11.54
N ASP A 648 2.17 12.50 -12.07
CA ASP A 648 2.12 11.20 -11.40
C ASP A 648 3.29 11.08 -10.40
N GLU A 649 2.98 10.72 -9.16
CA GLU A 649 3.94 10.50 -8.08
C GLU A 649 3.77 9.08 -7.52
N HIS A 650 4.86 8.30 -7.45
CA HIS A 650 4.83 6.93 -6.92
C HIS A 650 5.50 6.81 -5.55
N TYR A 651 4.91 6.03 -4.65
CA TYR A 651 5.41 5.84 -3.28
C TYR A 651 5.33 4.40 -2.79
N TYR A 652 6.48 3.75 -2.68
CA TYR A 652 6.61 2.47 -2.00
C TYR A 652 7.46 2.66 -0.74
N GLN A 653 6.82 2.56 0.43
CA GLN A 653 7.42 3.01 1.70
C GLN A 653 7.12 2.01 2.83
N SER A 654 7.80 2.16 3.98
CA SER A 654 7.43 1.41 5.19
C SER A 654 6.08 1.92 5.75
N PRO A 655 5.36 1.11 6.55
CA PRO A 655 4.13 1.58 7.18
C PRO A 655 4.34 2.81 8.09
N SER A 656 5.48 2.87 8.78
CA SER A 656 5.86 4.01 9.62
C SER A 656 6.10 5.29 8.81
N ALA A 657 6.75 5.17 7.64
CA ALA A 657 6.98 6.31 6.74
C ALA A 657 5.65 6.85 6.19
N PHE A 658 4.68 5.99 5.86
CA PHE A 658 3.34 6.44 5.48
C PHE A 658 2.52 7.02 6.62
N GLN A 659 2.66 6.50 7.84
CA GLN A 659 2.07 7.11 9.01
C GLN A 659 2.58 8.54 9.21
N HIS A 660 3.90 8.76 9.13
CA HIS A 660 4.50 10.09 9.27
C HIS A 660 4.20 10.99 8.06
N GLY A 661 4.14 10.40 6.87
CA GLY A 661 3.82 11.07 5.61
C GLY A 661 2.36 11.47 5.47
N ALA A 662 1.48 11.14 6.42
CA ALA A 662 0.05 11.46 6.36
C ALA A 662 -0.23 12.96 6.17
N HIS A 663 0.70 13.85 6.50
CA HIS A 663 0.60 15.31 6.33
C HIS A 663 1.39 15.89 5.15
N LYS A 664 1.96 15.05 4.28
CA LYS A 664 2.86 15.49 3.19
C LYS A 664 2.28 16.62 2.32
N TYR A 665 1.00 16.56 1.99
CA TYR A 665 0.37 17.54 1.10
C TYR A 665 -0.26 18.74 1.81
N ASP A 666 -0.31 18.74 3.15
CA ASP A 666 -1.00 19.78 3.95
C ASP A 666 -0.40 21.18 3.76
N GLN A 667 0.90 21.27 3.44
CA GLN A 667 1.59 22.53 3.21
C GLN A 667 2.01 22.75 1.76
N ARG A 668 1.59 21.87 0.82
CA ARG A 668 1.88 22.05 -0.60
C ARG A 668 1.33 23.39 -1.08
N ASP A 669 2.05 24.06 -1.97
CA ASP A 669 1.56 25.28 -2.61
C ASP A 669 0.35 24.94 -3.49
N ARG A 670 -0.79 25.60 -3.20
CA ARG A 670 -2.07 25.31 -3.85
C ARG A 670 -2.10 25.74 -5.33
N THR A 671 -1.09 26.50 -5.77
CA THR A 671 -0.87 26.91 -7.16
C THR A 671 -0.03 25.91 -7.97
N SER A 672 0.59 24.92 -7.30
CA SER A 672 1.34 23.87 -7.98
C SER A 672 0.44 22.99 -8.86
N PRO A 673 1.00 22.31 -9.88
CA PRO A 673 0.29 21.27 -10.62
C PRO A 673 -0.35 20.23 -9.68
N LYS A 674 -1.53 19.77 -10.08
CA LYS A 674 -2.29 18.76 -9.35
C LYS A 674 -1.60 17.41 -9.42
N VAL A 675 -1.87 16.56 -8.45
CA VAL A 675 -1.16 15.29 -8.27
C VAL A 675 -2.10 14.13 -8.54
N PHE A 676 -1.59 13.17 -9.29
CA PHE A 676 -2.06 11.81 -9.32
C PHE A 676 -1.05 10.98 -8.51
N VAL A 677 -1.49 10.23 -7.52
CA VAL A 677 -0.63 9.25 -6.84
C VAL A 677 -0.90 7.87 -7.46
N GLY A 678 -0.30 7.62 -8.62
CA GLY A 678 -0.64 6.50 -9.51
C GLY A 678 -0.23 5.14 -9.01
N GLU A 679 0.81 5.08 -8.17
CA GLU A 679 1.22 3.86 -7.50
C GLU A 679 1.64 4.16 -6.07
N TRP A 680 1.03 3.47 -5.12
CA TRP A 680 1.49 3.52 -3.75
C TRP A 680 1.15 2.25 -2.96
N ALA A 681 2.03 1.86 -2.05
CA ALA A 681 1.79 0.78 -1.09
C ALA A 681 2.82 0.73 0.04
N SER A 682 2.35 0.36 1.24
CA SER A 682 3.25 -0.06 2.32
C SER A 682 3.93 -1.38 1.93
N GLN A 683 5.24 -1.44 2.11
CA GLN A 683 6.05 -2.62 1.78
C GLN A 683 6.30 -3.51 3.02
N GLU A 684 5.23 -4.08 3.56
CA GLU A 684 5.26 -5.04 4.67
C GLU A 684 4.17 -6.10 4.49
N GLY A 685 4.38 -7.31 5.02
CA GLY A 685 3.54 -8.48 4.77
C GLY A 685 3.81 -9.16 3.42
N ARG A 686 3.61 -10.49 3.34
CA ARG A 686 3.72 -11.28 2.11
C ARG A 686 2.74 -12.47 2.12
N PRO A 687 2.12 -12.84 0.98
CA PRO A 687 2.19 -12.17 -0.34
C PRO A 687 1.31 -10.90 -0.41
N THR A 688 0.60 -10.57 0.68
CA THR A 688 -0.20 -9.35 0.82
C THR A 688 0.12 -8.67 2.16
N PRO A 689 -0.23 -7.38 2.32
CA PRO A 689 -0.12 -6.64 3.56
C PRO A 689 -0.62 -7.37 4.80
N ASP A 690 0.01 -7.10 5.94
CA ASP A 690 -0.56 -7.36 7.26
C ASP A 690 -1.28 -6.10 7.79
N LEU A 691 -1.73 -6.15 9.05
CA LEU A 691 -2.45 -5.05 9.67
C LEU A 691 -1.56 -3.81 9.85
N ASN A 692 -0.27 -3.97 10.11
CA ASN A 692 0.66 -2.84 10.25
C ASN A 692 0.75 -2.05 8.95
N ALA A 693 0.95 -2.75 7.83
CA ALA A 693 0.88 -2.16 6.49
C ALA A 693 -0.45 -1.46 6.23
N ALA A 694 -1.58 -2.09 6.60
CA ALA A 694 -2.89 -1.48 6.43
C ALA A 694 -3.09 -0.20 7.26
N LEU A 695 -2.46 -0.10 8.44
CA LEU A 695 -2.50 1.09 9.29
C LEU A 695 -1.66 2.23 8.71
N GLY A 696 -0.49 1.92 8.14
CA GLY A 696 0.30 2.85 7.35
C GLY A 696 -0.48 3.36 6.13
N ASP A 697 -1.03 2.43 5.35
CA ASP A 697 -1.82 2.74 4.15
C ASP A 697 -3.06 3.58 4.46
N ALA A 698 -3.79 3.23 5.53
CA ALA A 698 -4.94 4.00 5.98
C ALA A 698 -4.54 5.41 6.40
N SER A 699 -3.44 5.56 7.14
CA SER A 699 -2.90 6.85 7.57
C SER A 699 -2.57 7.73 6.37
N TRP A 700 -1.84 7.19 5.39
CA TRP A 700 -1.51 7.86 4.14
C TRP A 700 -2.77 8.31 3.37
N LEU A 701 -3.74 7.41 3.20
CA LEU A 701 -4.99 7.71 2.50
C LEU A 701 -5.81 8.81 3.21
N THR A 702 -5.74 8.93 4.54
CA THR A 702 -6.38 10.07 5.24
C THR A 702 -5.79 11.41 4.78
N GLY A 703 -4.49 11.47 4.52
CA GLY A 703 -3.79 12.63 3.98
C GLY A 703 -4.21 12.97 2.56
N LEU A 704 -4.34 11.95 1.70
CA LEU A 704 -4.80 12.14 0.32
C LEU A 704 -6.24 12.63 0.25
N ILE A 705 -7.14 12.10 1.10
CA ILE A 705 -8.52 12.58 1.22
C ILE A 705 -8.54 14.03 1.72
N ARG A 706 -7.77 14.36 2.76
CA ARG A 706 -7.72 15.71 3.36
C ARG A 706 -7.25 16.77 2.36
N ASN A 707 -6.34 16.40 1.45
CA ASN A 707 -5.75 17.29 0.45
C ASN A 707 -6.29 17.06 -0.97
N SER A 708 -7.57 16.70 -1.07
CA SER A 708 -8.25 16.44 -2.35
C SER A 708 -8.38 17.65 -3.29
N ASP A 709 -7.98 18.85 -2.86
CA ASP A 709 -7.79 20.01 -3.73
C ASP A 709 -6.45 20.00 -4.50
N GLN A 710 -5.48 19.20 -4.03
CA GLN A 710 -4.17 19.01 -4.67
C GLN A 710 -4.03 17.61 -5.26
N VAL A 711 -4.37 16.57 -4.50
CA VAL A 711 -4.34 15.17 -4.93
C VAL A 711 -5.71 14.79 -5.47
N LEU A 712 -5.82 14.70 -6.81
CA LEU A 712 -7.12 14.46 -7.44
C LEU A 712 -7.44 12.99 -7.63
N MET A 713 -6.41 12.14 -7.69
CA MET A 713 -6.50 10.72 -8.02
C MET A 713 -5.44 9.95 -7.25
N GLU A 714 -5.74 8.71 -6.86
CA GLU A 714 -4.82 7.77 -6.24
C GLU A 714 -5.18 6.31 -6.59
N SER A 715 -4.17 5.47 -6.76
CA SER A 715 -4.33 4.02 -6.96
C SER A 715 -3.24 3.22 -6.25
N TYR A 716 -3.69 2.24 -5.46
CA TYR A 716 -2.79 1.29 -4.83
C TYR A 716 -2.21 0.31 -5.85
N ALA A 717 -0.93 -0.03 -5.69
CA ALA A 717 -0.22 -0.92 -6.60
C ALA A 717 0.73 -1.87 -5.84
N PRO A 718 0.92 -3.11 -6.33
CA PRO A 718 0.10 -3.84 -7.29
C PRO A 718 -1.24 -4.35 -6.70
N LEU A 719 -2.22 -4.63 -7.58
CA LEU A 719 -3.53 -5.15 -7.14
C LEU A 719 -3.50 -6.62 -6.70
N PHE A 720 -2.72 -7.44 -7.38
CA PHE A 720 -2.94 -8.89 -7.43
C PHE A 720 -1.65 -9.67 -7.23
N SER A 721 -1.73 -10.78 -6.49
CA SER A 721 -0.68 -11.79 -6.44
C SER A 721 -1.25 -13.20 -6.50
N ASN A 722 -0.82 -13.98 -7.49
CA ASN A 722 -0.94 -15.42 -7.38
C ASN A 722 0.01 -15.90 -6.27
N VAL A 723 -0.48 -16.67 -5.29
CA VAL A 723 0.33 -17.12 -4.15
C VAL A 723 1.47 -18.06 -4.55
N ASN A 724 1.40 -18.66 -5.75
CA ASN A 724 2.41 -19.57 -6.26
C ASN A 724 3.57 -18.84 -6.97
N ASN A 725 3.40 -17.55 -7.30
CA ASN A 725 4.45 -16.73 -7.92
C ASN A 725 4.27 -15.25 -7.55
N ASN A 726 4.95 -14.87 -6.46
CA ASN A 726 4.96 -13.52 -5.92
C ASN A 726 6.30 -12.85 -6.24
N ALA A 727 6.35 -12.02 -7.29
CA ALA A 727 7.52 -11.26 -7.70
C ALA A 727 7.65 -9.93 -6.94
N TRP A 728 6.55 -9.36 -6.45
CA TRP A 728 6.52 -8.09 -5.71
C TRP A 728 5.99 -8.23 -4.29
N ALA A 729 6.60 -7.50 -3.35
CA ALA A 729 6.44 -7.72 -1.91
C ALA A 729 5.02 -7.52 -1.38
N THR A 730 4.32 -6.51 -1.87
CA THR A 730 3.02 -6.08 -1.35
C THR A 730 1.97 -6.15 -2.46
N ASN A 731 0.76 -6.62 -2.17
CA ASN A 731 -0.31 -6.77 -3.16
C ASN A 731 -1.67 -6.68 -2.48
N LEU A 732 -2.66 -6.06 -3.12
CA LEU A 732 -3.95 -5.81 -2.47
C LEU A 732 -4.81 -7.07 -2.26
N ILE A 733 -4.77 -7.99 -3.22
CA ILE A 733 -5.58 -9.21 -3.28
C ILE A 733 -4.67 -10.39 -3.65
N ALA A 734 -4.76 -11.49 -2.92
CA ALA A 734 -4.07 -12.73 -3.29
C ALA A 734 -5.03 -13.87 -3.62
N TYR A 735 -4.56 -14.78 -4.46
CA TYR A 735 -5.37 -15.88 -4.99
C TYR A 735 -4.53 -17.07 -5.39
N ASP A 736 -5.19 -18.22 -5.52
CA ASP A 736 -4.70 -19.37 -6.25
C ASP A 736 -5.66 -19.67 -7.42
N ALA A 737 -5.51 -20.83 -8.07
CA ALA A 737 -6.38 -21.24 -9.16
C ALA A 737 -7.87 -21.36 -8.76
N LEU A 738 -8.20 -21.58 -7.48
CA LEU A 738 -9.54 -21.92 -7.00
C LEU A 738 -10.28 -20.76 -6.32
N THR A 739 -9.58 -20.02 -5.47
CA THR A 739 -10.14 -19.01 -4.55
C THR A 739 -9.21 -17.80 -4.38
N SER A 740 -9.67 -16.81 -3.62
CA SER A 740 -8.98 -15.54 -3.38
C SER A 740 -9.35 -14.93 -2.04
N TYR A 741 -8.49 -14.07 -1.50
CA TYR A 741 -8.70 -13.33 -0.25
C TYR A 741 -8.22 -11.88 -0.37
N ASN A 742 -8.79 -11.02 0.49
CA ASN A 742 -8.45 -9.60 0.55
C ASN A 742 -7.43 -9.36 1.66
N SER A 743 -6.46 -8.48 1.45
CA SER A 743 -5.56 -8.05 2.52
C SER A 743 -6.26 -7.12 3.53
N PRO A 744 -5.70 -6.89 4.72
CA PRO A 744 -6.11 -5.80 5.59
C PRO A 744 -6.08 -4.44 4.88
N SER A 745 -5.08 -4.16 4.02
CA SER A 745 -5.00 -2.91 3.25
C SER A 745 -6.14 -2.75 2.25
N TYR A 746 -6.63 -3.85 1.65
CA TYR A 746 -7.84 -3.83 0.82
C TYR A 746 -9.02 -3.28 1.61
N TYR A 747 -9.23 -3.79 2.82
CA TYR A 747 -10.35 -3.37 3.66
C TYR A 747 -10.18 -1.93 4.15
N ALA A 748 -8.96 -1.52 4.50
CA ALA A 748 -8.67 -0.14 4.87
C ALA A 748 -9.04 0.84 3.75
N GLN A 749 -8.59 0.56 2.51
CA GLN A 749 -8.95 1.36 1.34
C GLN A 749 -10.45 1.34 1.08
N GLN A 750 -11.08 0.16 1.11
CA GLN A 750 -12.52 0.03 0.86
C GLN A 750 -13.33 0.91 1.82
N ILE A 751 -13.04 0.86 3.12
CA ILE A 751 -13.78 1.60 4.14
C ILE A 751 -13.55 3.11 3.97
N LEU A 752 -12.31 3.56 3.82
CA LEU A 752 -12.00 4.99 3.69
C LEU A 752 -12.51 5.60 2.38
N ARG A 753 -12.59 4.79 1.31
CA ARG A 753 -13.16 5.22 0.04
C ARG A 753 -14.70 5.20 0.07
N THR A 754 -15.34 4.15 0.56
CA THR A 754 -16.81 4.02 0.46
C THR A 754 -17.56 4.69 1.61
N GLN A 755 -16.93 4.94 2.75
CA GLN A 755 -17.55 5.55 3.93
C GLN A 755 -17.01 6.95 4.21
N ARG A 756 -17.17 7.83 3.23
CA ARG A 756 -16.78 9.24 3.31
C ARG A 756 -17.83 10.15 2.70
N GLY A 757 -17.78 11.42 3.07
CA GLY A 757 -18.48 12.52 2.44
C GLY A 757 -17.76 13.09 1.23
N ASP A 758 -18.35 14.14 0.64
CA ASP A 758 -17.86 14.82 -0.56
C ASP A 758 -17.21 16.19 -0.28
N VAL A 759 -17.14 16.61 0.99
CA VAL A 759 -16.37 17.77 1.44
C VAL A 759 -15.58 17.43 2.71
N VAL A 760 -14.33 17.90 2.79
CA VAL A 760 -13.49 17.76 3.98
C VAL A 760 -13.97 18.73 5.06
N LEU A 761 -13.98 18.29 6.32
CA LEU A 761 -14.17 19.18 7.47
C LEU A 761 -12.82 19.38 8.16
N PRO A 762 -12.43 20.62 8.49
CA PRO A 762 -11.24 20.86 9.31
C PRO A 762 -11.35 20.12 10.63
N THR A 763 -10.28 19.39 10.97
CA THR A 763 -10.21 18.60 12.20
C THR A 763 -8.91 18.89 12.91
N THR A 764 -9.02 19.22 14.20
CA THR A 764 -7.90 19.36 15.12
C THR A 764 -7.79 18.10 15.96
N VAL A 765 -6.58 17.53 16.01
CA VAL A 765 -6.22 16.39 16.87
C VAL A 765 -5.20 16.89 17.87
N ARG A 766 -5.39 16.58 19.15
CA ARG A 766 -4.51 17.02 20.23
C ARG A 766 -4.36 15.93 21.29
N ALA A 767 -3.14 15.76 21.81
CA ALA A 767 -2.82 14.77 22.85
C ALA A 767 -3.25 13.34 22.49
N LEU A 768 -3.18 13.01 21.21
CA LEU A 768 -3.61 11.74 20.64
C LEU A 768 -2.52 11.21 19.70
N PRO A 769 -1.30 10.95 20.22
CA PRO A 769 -0.19 10.48 19.41
C PRO A 769 -0.53 9.17 18.70
N GLY A 770 -0.14 9.07 17.44
CA GLY A 770 -0.41 7.91 16.59
C GLY A 770 -1.83 7.85 16.01
N LEU A 771 -2.67 8.88 16.23
CA LEU A 771 -3.94 8.99 15.53
C LEU A 771 -3.81 9.82 14.25
N ASN A 772 -4.11 9.20 13.11
CA ASN A 772 -4.33 9.90 11.85
C ASN A 772 -5.84 10.03 11.59
N VAL A 773 -6.28 11.24 11.26
CA VAL A 773 -7.71 11.57 11.17
C VAL A 773 -8.02 12.30 9.88
N VAL A 774 -9.11 11.91 9.24
CA VAL A 774 -9.80 12.74 8.25
C VAL A 774 -11.28 12.74 8.55
N THR A 775 -11.90 13.92 8.46
CA THR A 775 -13.34 14.06 8.63
C THR A 775 -13.94 14.63 7.36
N THR A 776 -15.05 14.04 6.93
CA THR A 776 -15.76 14.47 5.72
C THR A 776 -17.25 14.59 6.01
N ARG A 777 -17.95 15.40 5.22
CA ARG A 777 -19.40 15.53 5.24
C ARG A 777 -19.95 15.23 3.86
N ASP A 778 -21.03 14.46 3.80
CA ASP A 778 -21.87 14.36 2.62
C ASP A 778 -22.81 15.57 2.60
N ARG A 779 -22.63 16.48 1.64
CA ARG A 779 -23.42 17.71 1.52
C ARG A 779 -24.90 17.45 1.25
N ARG A 780 -25.25 16.33 0.61
CA ARG A 780 -26.63 15.99 0.28
C ARG A 780 -27.37 15.41 1.48
N SER A 781 -26.75 14.48 2.20
CA SER A 781 -27.40 13.81 3.34
C SER A 781 -27.13 14.49 4.69
N GLY A 782 -26.13 15.37 4.76
CA GLY A 782 -25.67 16.01 6.00
C GLY A 782 -24.91 15.06 6.93
N ARG A 783 -24.69 13.80 6.54
CA ARG A 783 -23.92 12.83 7.33
C ARG A 783 -22.46 13.25 7.42
N ILE A 784 -21.87 13.04 8.60
CA ILE A 784 -20.46 13.32 8.86
C ILE A 784 -19.76 12.00 9.12
N HIS A 785 -18.65 11.76 8.41
CA HIS A 785 -17.80 10.59 8.58
C HIS A 785 -16.50 11.01 9.24
N VAL A 786 -16.26 10.53 10.46
CA VAL A 786 -15.00 10.73 11.20
C VAL A 786 -14.19 9.44 11.07
N ALA A 787 -13.18 9.46 10.21
CA ALA A 787 -12.25 8.35 10.03
C ALA A 787 -11.02 8.55 10.93
N VAL A 788 -10.73 7.56 11.77
CA VAL A 788 -9.64 7.57 12.74
C VAL A 788 -8.82 6.31 12.57
N VAL A 789 -7.53 6.47 12.31
CA VAL A 789 -6.54 5.40 12.25
C VAL A 789 -5.71 5.47 13.52
N ASN A 790 -5.79 4.44 14.36
CA ASN A 790 -4.94 4.28 15.53
C ASN A 790 -3.85 3.25 15.23
N THR A 791 -2.63 3.72 14.98
CA THR A 791 -1.49 2.84 14.72
C THR A 791 -0.85 2.29 15.99
N GLY A 792 -1.21 2.84 17.16
CA GLY A 792 -0.66 2.47 18.45
C GLY A 792 -1.22 1.16 19.01
N GLY A 793 -0.43 0.51 19.86
CA GLY A 793 -0.84 -0.69 20.60
C GLY A 793 -1.74 -0.42 21.81
N THR A 794 -2.11 0.84 22.05
CA THR A 794 -2.99 1.26 23.14
C THR A 794 -4.30 1.82 22.61
N ALA A 795 -5.40 1.55 23.32
CA ALA A 795 -6.68 2.17 23.02
C ALA A 795 -6.65 3.66 23.37
N ARG A 796 -7.18 4.51 22.49
CA ARG A 796 -7.21 5.97 22.69
C ARG A 796 -8.60 6.44 23.09
N ALA A 797 -8.80 6.69 24.38
CA ALA A 797 -9.99 7.40 24.87
C ALA A 797 -9.92 8.86 24.42
N THR A 798 -10.95 9.32 23.72
CA THR A 798 -10.95 10.58 22.99
C THR A 798 -12.26 11.32 23.20
N ARG A 799 -12.15 12.57 23.64
CA ARG A 799 -13.26 13.50 23.56
C ARG A 799 -13.41 13.98 22.13
N VAL A 800 -14.58 13.74 21.54
CA VAL A 800 -14.94 14.20 20.20
C VAL A 800 -15.90 15.37 20.31
N THR A 801 -15.60 16.47 19.60
CA THR A 801 -16.50 17.62 19.48
C THR A 801 -16.75 17.93 18.00
N VAL A 802 -17.98 18.28 17.67
CA VAL A 802 -18.40 18.61 16.30
C VAL A 802 -19.13 19.95 16.34
N ALA A 803 -18.38 21.02 16.15
CA ALA A 803 -18.90 22.38 16.11
C ALA A 803 -19.61 22.65 14.78
N GLY A 804 -20.65 23.48 14.77
CA GLY A 804 -21.32 23.93 13.54
C GLY A 804 -22.16 22.88 12.79
N ALA A 805 -22.31 21.65 13.31
CA ALA A 805 -23.11 20.59 12.66
C ALA A 805 -24.63 20.63 12.95
N GLY A 806 -25.11 21.60 13.73
CA GLY A 806 -26.48 21.57 14.24
C GLY A 806 -26.67 20.45 15.27
N ARG A 807 -27.82 19.74 15.22
CA ARG A 807 -28.06 18.58 16.09
C ARG A 807 -27.55 17.30 15.44
N ILE A 808 -26.87 16.48 16.23
CA ILE A 808 -26.41 15.14 15.85
C ILE A 808 -27.24 14.11 16.61
N ALA A 809 -27.71 13.07 15.91
CA ALA A 809 -28.49 11.99 16.49
C ALA A 809 -27.67 11.25 17.54
N SER A 810 -28.34 10.72 18.57
CA SER A 810 -27.67 9.95 19.62
C SER A 810 -27.10 8.60 19.15
N THR A 811 -27.38 8.24 17.89
CA THR A 811 -27.04 6.94 17.29
C THR A 811 -26.57 7.12 15.86
N GLY A 812 -25.65 6.26 15.43
CA GLY A 812 -25.06 6.27 14.09
C GLY A 812 -24.47 4.90 13.77
N ARG A 813 -23.47 4.85 12.88
CA ARG A 813 -22.75 3.61 12.55
C ARG A 813 -21.28 3.73 12.87
N ALA A 814 -20.67 2.61 13.22
CA ALA A 814 -19.23 2.46 13.34
C ALA A 814 -18.78 1.24 12.54
N THR A 815 -17.85 1.43 11.62
CA THR A 815 -17.12 0.35 10.96
C THR A 815 -15.69 0.33 11.50
N VAL A 816 -15.23 -0.83 11.97
CA VAL A 816 -13.91 -1.00 12.58
C VAL A 816 -13.18 -2.15 11.90
N LEU A 817 -12.04 -1.87 11.32
CA LEU A 817 -11.02 -2.85 10.96
C LEU A 817 -9.98 -2.86 12.09
N ALA A 818 -9.75 -4.01 12.72
CA ALA A 818 -8.77 -4.15 13.79
C ALA A 818 -8.28 -5.59 13.85
N GLY A 819 -7.18 -5.83 14.57
CA GLY A 819 -6.63 -7.15 14.82
C GLY A 819 -5.83 -7.22 16.12
N PRO A 820 -5.44 -8.43 16.55
CA PRO A 820 -4.80 -8.66 17.84
C PRO A 820 -3.34 -8.18 17.89
N SER A 821 -2.68 -8.01 16.73
CA SER A 821 -1.29 -7.57 16.62
C SER A 821 -1.06 -6.87 15.27
N PRO A 822 0.01 -6.07 15.12
CA PRO A 822 0.37 -5.45 13.84
C PRO A 822 0.61 -6.49 12.72
N THR A 823 1.10 -7.67 13.07
CA THR A 823 1.42 -8.74 12.11
C THR A 823 0.21 -9.60 11.70
N ALA A 824 -1.00 -9.29 12.19
CA ALA A 824 -2.20 -10.04 11.83
C ALA A 824 -2.53 -9.85 10.34
N THR A 825 -2.80 -10.93 9.62
CA THR A 825 -3.10 -10.89 8.17
C THR A 825 -4.14 -11.95 7.78
N ASN A 826 -4.62 -11.88 6.54
CA ASN A 826 -5.51 -12.87 5.93
C ASN A 826 -4.70 -13.87 5.09
N THR A 827 -5.23 -15.08 4.91
CA THR A 827 -4.64 -16.13 4.06
C THR A 827 -5.73 -16.85 3.28
N LEU A 828 -5.37 -17.78 2.38
CA LEU A 828 -6.36 -18.62 1.71
C LEU A 828 -7.17 -19.49 2.71
N ASP A 829 -6.53 -19.96 3.78
CA ASP A 829 -7.16 -20.77 4.83
C ASP A 829 -7.99 -19.93 5.81
N ALA A 830 -7.60 -18.67 6.02
CA ALA A 830 -8.27 -17.73 6.92
C ALA A 830 -8.51 -16.38 6.21
N PRO A 831 -9.42 -16.33 5.21
CA PRO A 831 -9.56 -15.18 4.30
C PRO A 831 -10.15 -13.92 4.94
N ASN A 832 -10.65 -14.03 6.18
CA ASN A 832 -11.30 -12.95 6.93
C ASN A 832 -10.83 -12.88 8.40
N ALA A 833 -9.58 -13.29 8.68
CA ALA A 833 -9.00 -13.17 10.02
C ALA A 833 -8.92 -11.71 10.50
N VAL A 834 -8.66 -10.78 9.57
CA VAL A 834 -8.65 -9.34 9.74
C VAL A 834 -9.58 -8.74 8.69
N ALA A 835 -10.81 -8.43 9.11
CA ALA A 835 -11.86 -7.90 8.25
C ALA A 835 -12.72 -6.89 9.04
N PRO A 836 -13.37 -5.93 8.36
CA PRO A 836 -14.12 -4.90 9.05
C PRO A 836 -15.42 -5.41 9.63
N VAL A 837 -15.70 -4.97 10.85
CA VAL A 837 -16.98 -5.21 11.53
C VAL A 837 -17.75 -3.91 11.59
N THR A 838 -19.02 -3.95 11.15
CA THR A 838 -19.90 -2.78 11.19
C THR A 838 -21.02 -2.96 12.20
N GLY A 839 -21.22 -1.97 13.06
CA GLY A 839 -22.25 -1.98 14.10
C GLY A 839 -22.85 -0.60 14.37
N ARG A 840 -23.80 -0.58 15.30
CA ARG A 840 -24.45 0.66 15.75
C ARG A 840 -23.55 1.41 16.73
N ALA A 841 -23.33 2.69 16.48
CA ALA A 841 -22.73 3.62 17.43
C ALA A 841 -23.83 4.31 18.26
N THR A 842 -23.58 4.55 19.54
CA THR A 842 -24.55 5.16 20.48
C THR A 842 -23.88 6.24 21.33
N ARG A 843 -24.69 7.07 22.01
CA ARG A 843 -24.23 8.24 22.79
C ARG A 843 -23.41 9.22 21.97
N LEU A 844 -23.82 9.37 20.71
CA LEU A 844 -23.29 10.41 19.84
C LEU A 844 -24.00 11.74 20.13
N GLY A 845 -23.41 12.82 19.64
CA GLY A 845 -23.92 14.18 19.81
C GLY A 845 -22.91 15.17 19.24
N THR A 846 -23.10 16.45 19.53
CA THR A 846 -22.12 17.51 19.19
C THR A 846 -20.89 17.47 20.08
N ALA A 847 -20.95 16.78 21.23
CA ALA A 847 -19.81 16.42 22.05
C ALA A 847 -20.06 15.04 22.66
N PHE A 848 -19.08 14.14 22.59
CA PHE A 848 -19.18 12.78 23.14
C PHE A 848 -17.80 12.19 23.40
N GLU A 849 -17.76 11.12 24.18
CA GLU A 849 -16.55 10.33 24.42
C GLU A 849 -16.54 9.09 23.51
N ARG A 850 -15.38 8.78 22.94
CA ARG A 850 -15.17 7.57 22.16
C ARG A 850 -13.78 6.98 22.43
N THR A 851 -13.74 5.68 22.60
CA THR A 851 -12.47 4.93 22.63
C THR A 851 -12.22 4.31 21.27
N PHE A 852 -11.07 4.62 20.67
CA PHE A 852 -10.59 3.99 19.44
C PHE A 852 -9.67 2.80 19.81
N PRO A 853 -9.96 1.58 19.35
CA PRO A 853 -9.16 0.39 19.69
C PRO A 853 -7.69 0.51 19.24
N PRO A 854 -6.76 -0.24 19.86
CA PRO A 854 -5.40 -0.35 19.32
C PRO A 854 -5.42 -0.95 17.92
N TYR A 855 -4.40 -0.66 17.11
CA TYR A 855 -4.20 -1.21 15.77
C TYR A 855 -5.49 -1.23 14.93
N SER A 856 -6.13 -0.07 14.77
CA SER A 856 -7.46 -0.01 14.15
C SER A 856 -7.65 1.12 13.16
N VAL A 857 -8.51 0.87 12.18
CA VAL A 857 -9.15 1.87 11.31
C VAL A 857 -10.62 1.91 11.69
N THR A 858 -11.09 3.04 12.20
CA THR A 858 -12.48 3.26 12.60
C THR A 858 -13.11 4.37 11.76
N VAL A 859 -14.26 4.12 11.16
CA VAL A 859 -15.11 5.17 10.58
C VAL A 859 -16.40 5.28 11.41
N LEU A 860 -16.61 6.45 12.00
CA LEU A 860 -17.86 6.84 12.66
C LEU A 860 -18.72 7.64 11.69
N GLU A 861 -19.92 7.13 11.39
CA GLU A 861 -20.94 7.85 10.64
C GLU A 861 -21.92 8.51 11.62
N LEU A 862 -21.88 9.84 11.70
CA LEU A 862 -22.76 10.68 12.51
C LEU A 862 -23.94 11.15 11.64
N HIS A 863 -25.16 11.03 12.18
CA HIS A 863 -26.38 11.42 11.47
C HIS A 863 -26.90 12.78 11.97
N PRO A 864 -27.34 13.69 11.09
CA PRO A 864 -28.06 14.89 11.51
C PRO A 864 -29.40 14.51 12.17
N ALA A 865 -29.89 15.33 13.11
CA ALA A 865 -31.09 15.06 13.94
C ALA A 865 -32.19 16.13 13.93
#